data_AF-A0A8J5XHN0-F1
#
_entry.id   AF-A0A8J5XHN0-F1
#
_cell.length_a   1.000
_cell.length_b   1.000
_cell.length_c   1.000
_cell.angle_alpha   90.00
_cell.angle_beta   90.00
_cell.angle_gamma   90.00
#
_symmetry.space_group_name_H-M   'P 1'
#
loop_
_entity.id
_entity.type
_entity.pdbx_description
1 polymer ?
#
loop_
_entity_poly.entity_id
_entity_poly.type
_entity_poly.pdbx_seq_one_letter_code
_entity_poly.pdbx_strand_id
1 'polypeptide(L)'
;MLRTLALALIAGGAAAQTVKDLVWHTTLFPTSQNRVDAEVPSLNLVPVSTLSIETGRDADPTERGAAEFLKYVGNGLVAVCDDVGQQVKIFELSADGIFTLVHSLPASPLNIANGLSATPQSVTVGNGVLVVAVDNGKREPNAGNVDQHGSVSFFDVSTLTTATEPLFEMSVLGYLPDHLSFSPDYSSLQVAVEAEPNSDVSFDGVGGVTIFRSSNNDWTDSTSISSTFVGFDAFNGRSAELLSKGVQMPMVVLKPGTTVAQALEPEYITYSSDSTTAYVACQEANAIAVLDLATNAFTDIWPLGFRSMETLRFDVSDRDGPGGGTLIGNQKAWANVWSMFQPDTMHTIRVGGKDYIVTANEGDSQDYDGTTEEERVRDLDLDPTAFPNAATLQATSELGRLKVTTTRGLNNESEYTQLFSYGARSVSIVDAATGDLVWDSGNMMEVLMMNSTHLRPYFNSQGDAADADTRSDDKGVEAEGLAVGTIDGRTYIFAAAERASVIFVWDATDPTSPVFLSMQAVHNCSAQTAYLKDPEALEFLPAAVSPTGYDTLIVAGAATSSLHVFKVAKAEARYMCEAPTCPAGCEPIEMHLDSSESRRVRRRLLFGSFRPHMPARPTPSPEPEPFVCPDECMPTTTADRRR
;
A
#
# COMPACT_ATOMS: atom_id res chain seq x y z
N MET A 1 8.42 31.80 32.21
CA MET A 1 6.98 31.93 31.86
C MET A 1 6.42 33.32 32.15
N LEU A 2 6.37 33.82 33.39
CA LEU A 2 5.77 35.14 33.69
C LEU A 2 6.52 36.39 33.16
N ARG A 3 7.81 36.30 32.82
CA ARG A 3 8.55 37.42 32.20
C ARG A 3 8.43 37.46 30.66
N THR A 4 8.05 36.36 30.03
CA THR A 4 7.88 36.26 28.57
C THR A 4 6.50 36.75 28.13
N LEU A 5 5.48 36.55 28.98
CA LEU A 5 4.13 37.08 28.77
C LEU A 5 4.06 38.63 28.80
N ALA A 6 4.96 39.29 29.52
CA ALA A 6 4.93 40.74 29.69
C ALA A 6 5.44 41.52 28.46
N LEU A 7 6.26 40.91 27.60
CA LEU A 7 6.74 41.55 26.36
C LEU A 7 5.76 41.40 25.18
N ALA A 8 4.87 40.41 25.21
CA ALA A 8 3.87 40.19 24.15
C ALA A 8 2.71 41.20 24.18
N LEU A 9 2.51 41.91 25.30
CA LEU A 9 1.44 42.90 25.48
C LEU A 9 1.79 44.32 25.00
N ILE A 10 3.02 44.55 24.49
CA ILE A 10 3.49 45.91 24.13
C ILE A 10 3.71 46.09 22.62
N ALA A 11 3.76 45.02 21.82
CA ALA A 11 3.94 45.11 20.37
C ALA A 11 2.65 44.77 19.62
N GLY A 12 1.89 45.80 19.24
CA GLY A 12 0.73 45.63 18.36
C GLY A 12 1.13 45.31 16.91
N GLY A 13 0.33 44.47 16.25
CA GLY A 13 0.28 44.31 14.80
C GLY A 13 1.36 43.42 14.16
N ALA A 14 0.91 42.45 13.36
CA ALA A 14 1.65 41.56 12.45
C ALA A 14 2.74 40.62 13.03
N ALA A 15 3.41 40.95 14.14
CA ALA A 15 4.42 40.08 14.75
C ALA A 15 3.85 38.98 15.66
N ALA A 16 2.56 39.02 15.98
CA ALA A 16 1.89 38.03 16.82
C ALA A 16 1.49 36.75 16.05
N GLN A 17 1.46 36.79 14.72
CA GLN A 17 1.17 35.62 13.87
C GLN A 17 2.41 34.72 13.79
N THR A 18 3.58 35.31 13.51
CA THR A 18 4.84 34.58 13.29
C THR A 18 5.40 33.90 14.54
N VAL A 19 5.08 34.41 15.74
CA VAL A 19 5.49 33.77 17.02
C VAL A 19 4.52 32.66 17.43
N LYS A 20 3.28 32.67 16.95
CA LYS A 20 2.41 31.50 17.09
C LYS A 20 2.98 30.36 16.25
N ASP A 21 3.25 30.60 14.97
CA ASP A 21 3.72 29.56 14.04
C ASP A 21 5.05 28.91 14.47
N LEU A 22 5.96 29.66 15.12
CA LEU A 22 7.24 29.13 15.58
C LEU A 22 7.15 28.33 16.91
N VAL A 23 6.11 28.53 17.71
CA VAL A 23 5.89 27.79 18.97
C VAL A 23 5.08 26.50 18.73
N TRP A 24 4.39 26.37 17.59
CA TRP A 24 3.59 25.18 17.27
C TRP A 24 4.39 23.97 16.79
N HIS A 25 5.65 24.14 16.35
CA HIS A 25 6.50 23.05 15.88
C HIS A 25 7.10 22.15 17.00
N THR A 26 6.80 22.39 18.27
CA THR A 26 7.43 21.65 19.40
C THR A 26 6.48 20.95 20.36
N THR A 27 5.19 20.83 20.03
CA THR A 27 4.19 20.20 20.94
C THR A 27 3.38 19.07 20.29
N LEU A 28 4.07 18.11 19.67
CA LEU A 28 3.49 16.80 19.28
C LEU A 28 4.27 15.59 19.80
N PHE A 29 5.12 15.78 20.82
CA PHE A 29 5.70 14.67 21.57
C PHE A 29 5.16 14.70 23.00
N PRO A 30 4.49 13.65 23.50
CA PRO A 30 4.29 13.51 24.92
C PRO A 30 5.66 13.38 25.59
N THR A 31 6.16 14.47 26.16
CA THR A 31 7.34 14.45 27.01
C THR A 31 6.98 13.84 28.36
N SER A 32 7.02 12.51 28.46
CA SER A 32 7.27 11.83 29.74
C SER A 32 7.85 10.43 29.53
N GLN A 33 9.16 10.34 29.84
CA GLN A 33 9.91 9.16 30.27
C GLN A 33 10.02 7.98 29.28
N ASN A 34 11.12 7.97 28.53
CA ASN A 34 12.11 6.88 28.62
C ASN A 34 13.49 7.40 28.19
N ARG A 35 14.34 7.69 29.18
CA ARG A 35 15.79 7.64 28.99
C ARG A 35 16.16 6.17 29.11
N VAL A 36 16.24 5.49 27.98
CA VAL A 36 17.06 4.28 27.85
C VAL A 36 18.14 4.66 26.85
N ASP A 37 19.37 4.78 27.35
CA ASP A 37 20.58 4.94 26.54
C ASP A 37 20.84 3.63 25.76
N ALA A 38 20.01 3.35 24.76
CA ALA A 38 20.29 2.40 23.69
C ALA A 38 20.08 3.18 22.39
N GLU A 39 21.12 3.26 21.54
CA GLU A 39 20.97 3.78 20.17
C GLU A 39 19.74 3.11 19.56
N VAL A 40 18.69 3.87 19.26
CA VAL A 40 17.65 3.39 18.35
C VAL A 40 18.40 3.23 17.03
N PRO A 41 18.62 2.00 16.54
CA PRO A 41 19.29 1.83 15.27
C PRO A 41 18.36 2.39 14.21
N SER A 42 18.68 3.55 13.65
CA SER A 42 18.05 4.01 12.41
C SER A 42 18.36 2.95 11.35
N LEU A 43 17.32 2.44 10.70
CA LEU A 43 17.42 1.48 9.61
C LEU A 43 16.92 2.18 8.36
N ASN A 44 17.75 2.19 7.31
CA ASN A 44 17.50 2.86 6.05
C ASN A 44 17.40 1.84 4.93
N LEU A 45 16.59 2.15 3.93
CA LEU A 45 16.55 1.47 2.66
C LEU A 45 17.53 2.16 1.71
N VAL A 46 18.59 1.47 1.32
CA VAL A 46 19.59 1.96 0.37
C VAL A 46 19.29 1.33 -0.99
N PRO A 47 18.89 2.11 -2.02
CA PRO A 47 18.67 1.57 -3.36
C PRO A 47 19.93 0.87 -3.88
N VAL A 48 19.76 -0.33 -4.43
CA VAL A 48 20.84 -1.14 -5.04
C VAL A 48 20.66 -1.16 -6.55
N SER A 49 19.47 -1.55 -7.02
CA SER A 49 19.16 -1.62 -8.44
C SER A 49 17.66 -1.42 -8.69
N THR A 50 17.34 -1.08 -9.93
CA THR A 50 15.98 -1.09 -10.47
C THR A 50 16.02 -1.78 -11.83
N LEU A 51 15.02 -2.60 -12.12
CA LEU A 51 14.77 -3.20 -13.42
C LEU A 51 13.35 -2.81 -13.89
N SER A 52 13.23 -2.23 -15.08
CA SER A 52 11.94 -2.20 -15.79
C SER A 52 11.72 -3.53 -16.50
N ILE A 53 10.57 -4.15 -16.26
CA ILE A 53 10.12 -5.37 -16.92
C ILE A 53 9.55 -4.99 -18.29
N GLU A 54 10.14 -5.52 -19.36
CA GLU A 54 9.58 -5.37 -20.70
C GLU A 54 8.27 -6.18 -20.80
N THR A 55 7.14 -5.50 -21.02
CA THR A 55 5.81 -6.12 -21.11
C THR A 55 5.44 -6.56 -22.53
N GLY A 56 6.25 -6.19 -23.54
CA GLY A 56 6.04 -6.60 -24.94
C GLY A 56 4.79 -6.02 -25.62
N ARG A 57 4.05 -5.12 -24.95
CA ARG A 57 2.95 -4.33 -25.50
C ARG A 57 3.17 -2.85 -25.21
N ASP A 58 2.74 -1.97 -26.11
CA ASP A 58 2.42 -0.57 -25.78
C ASP A 58 1.21 -0.59 -24.84
N ALA A 59 1.40 -1.03 -23.60
CA ALA A 59 0.34 -1.13 -22.61
C ALA A 59 -0.06 0.29 -22.17
N ASP A 60 -1.36 0.49 -22.00
CA ASP A 60 -1.87 1.64 -21.27
C ASP A 60 -1.42 1.47 -19.81
N PRO A 61 -0.56 2.35 -19.26
CA PRO A 61 -0.05 2.23 -17.89
C PRO A 61 -1.15 2.39 -16.82
N THR A 62 -2.39 2.67 -17.22
CA THR A 62 -3.47 3.09 -16.30
C THR A 62 -4.29 1.97 -15.68
N GLU A 63 -4.21 0.72 -16.16
CA GLU A 63 -5.14 -0.34 -15.71
C GLU A 63 -4.52 -1.72 -15.38
N ARG A 64 -3.31 -2.05 -15.87
CA ARG A 64 -2.69 -3.39 -15.71
C ARG A 64 -1.17 -3.32 -15.71
N GLY A 65 -0.52 -4.06 -14.84
CA GLY A 65 0.86 -3.82 -14.45
C GLY A 65 1.69 -5.07 -14.20
N ALA A 66 2.77 -5.25 -14.96
CA ALA A 66 3.61 -6.44 -14.84
C ALA A 66 4.50 -6.39 -13.59
N ALA A 67 3.97 -6.76 -12.42
CA ALA A 67 4.65 -7.28 -11.22
C ALA A 67 3.70 -7.26 -10.01
N GLU A 68 2.45 -7.71 -10.15
CA GLU A 68 1.44 -7.65 -9.07
C GLU A 68 1.90 -8.39 -7.81
N PHE A 69 2.48 -9.59 -7.99
CA PHE A 69 3.07 -10.37 -6.90
C PHE A 69 4.46 -10.87 -7.25
N LEU A 70 5.29 -11.05 -6.21
CA LEU A 70 6.63 -11.63 -6.33
C LEU A 70 6.94 -12.62 -5.21
N LYS A 71 7.80 -13.59 -5.52
CA LYS A 71 8.34 -14.52 -4.52
C LYS A 71 9.77 -14.98 -4.82
N TYR A 72 10.63 -14.90 -3.81
CA TYR A 72 11.97 -15.48 -3.80
C TYR A 72 11.86 -16.98 -3.63
N VAL A 73 12.19 -17.72 -4.69
CA VAL A 73 12.03 -19.17 -4.77
C VAL A 73 13.28 -19.94 -4.31
N GLY A 74 14.36 -19.24 -3.97
CA GLY A 74 15.64 -19.85 -3.57
C GLY A 74 16.66 -19.91 -4.71
N ASN A 75 17.92 -20.21 -4.36
CA ASN A 75 19.05 -20.26 -5.31
C ASN A 75 19.24 -18.98 -6.15
N GLY A 76 18.85 -17.83 -5.59
CA GLY A 76 18.91 -16.56 -6.31
C GLY A 76 17.77 -16.32 -7.29
N LEU A 77 16.78 -17.20 -7.38
CA LEU A 77 15.65 -17.01 -8.29
C LEU A 77 14.49 -16.26 -7.61
N VAL A 78 13.81 -15.42 -8.38
CA VAL A 78 12.61 -14.66 -8.00
C VAL A 78 11.55 -14.87 -9.08
N ALA A 79 10.37 -15.33 -8.68
CA ALA A 79 9.20 -15.44 -9.53
C ALA A 79 8.36 -14.17 -9.43
N VAL A 80 7.85 -13.67 -10.56
CA VAL A 80 7.08 -12.41 -10.64
C VAL A 80 5.88 -12.63 -11.56
N CYS A 81 4.68 -12.29 -11.09
CA CYS A 81 3.47 -12.28 -11.90
C CYS A 81 3.57 -11.17 -12.97
N ASP A 82 3.41 -11.53 -14.24
CA ASP A 82 3.30 -10.60 -15.36
C ASP A 82 1.93 -10.79 -15.98
N ASP A 83 0.95 -10.04 -15.47
CA ASP A 83 -0.45 -10.00 -15.87
C ASP A 83 -0.62 -9.56 -17.34
N VAL A 84 0.13 -8.56 -17.79
CA VAL A 84 0.15 -8.04 -19.18
C VAL A 84 0.66 -9.11 -20.14
N GLY A 85 1.71 -9.80 -19.74
CA GLY A 85 2.30 -10.92 -20.47
C GLY A 85 1.57 -12.25 -20.28
N GLN A 86 0.63 -12.34 -19.33
CA GLN A 86 -0.10 -13.55 -18.94
C GLN A 86 0.85 -14.73 -18.61
N GLN A 87 1.91 -14.45 -17.86
CA GLN A 87 2.99 -15.39 -17.59
C GLN A 87 3.62 -15.11 -16.23
N VAL A 88 4.40 -16.07 -15.71
CA VAL A 88 5.26 -15.83 -14.55
C VAL A 88 6.70 -15.70 -15.04
N LYS A 89 7.31 -14.54 -14.82
CA LYS A 89 8.71 -14.29 -15.16
C LYS A 89 9.61 -14.78 -14.03
N ILE A 90 10.64 -15.53 -14.38
CA ILE A 90 11.66 -16.01 -13.45
C ILE A 90 12.93 -15.20 -13.68
N PHE A 91 13.32 -14.44 -12.66
CA PHE A 91 14.54 -13.65 -12.64
C PHE A 91 15.60 -14.31 -11.76
N GLU A 92 16.85 -14.22 -12.17
CA GLU A 92 18.01 -14.41 -11.29
C GLU A 92 18.39 -13.07 -10.66
N LEU A 93 18.45 -13.04 -9.33
CA LEU A 93 19.00 -11.95 -8.51
C LEU A 93 20.46 -12.25 -8.18
N SER A 94 21.35 -11.48 -8.80
CA SER A 94 22.80 -11.60 -8.60
C SER A 94 23.28 -11.01 -7.26
N ALA A 95 24.55 -11.27 -6.91
CA ALA A 95 25.18 -10.73 -5.70
C ALA A 95 25.31 -9.19 -5.71
N ASP A 96 25.36 -8.58 -6.90
CA ASP A 96 25.35 -7.11 -7.04
C ASP A 96 23.92 -6.55 -7.00
N GLY A 97 22.92 -7.39 -6.73
CA GLY A 97 21.51 -7.00 -6.65
C GLY A 97 20.87 -6.76 -8.01
N ILE A 98 21.46 -7.22 -9.11
CA ILE A 98 20.92 -7.03 -10.46
C ILE A 98 20.02 -8.22 -10.82
N PHE A 99 18.83 -7.92 -11.33
CA PHE A 99 17.90 -8.89 -11.90
C PHE A 99 18.24 -9.22 -13.36
N THR A 100 18.22 -10.50 -13.71
CA THR A 100 18.32 -10.99 -15.10
C THR A 100 17.18 -11.94 -15.37
N LEU A 101 16.38 -11.69 -16.41
CA LEU A 101 15.34 -12.64 -16.83
C LEU A 101 16.01 -13.92 -17.31
N VAL A 102 15.73 -15.05 -16.67
CA VAL A 102 16.29 -16.35 -17.03
C VAL A 102 15.28 -17.26 -17.69
N HIS A 103 13.99 -17.08 -17.39
CA HIS A 103 12.92 -17.87 -17.99
C HIS A 103 11.56 -17.19 -17.86
N SER A 104 10.61 -17.58 -18.70
CA SER A 104 9.19 -17.24 -18.55
C SER A 104 8.38 -18.52 -18.52
N LEU A 105 7.69 -18.76 -17.41
CA LEU A 105 6.73 -19.84 -17.30
C LEU A 105 5.42 -19.36 -17.93
N PRO A 106 4.85 -20.12 -18.88
CA PRO A 106 3.48 -19.85 -19.28
C PRO A 106 2.59 -19.97 -18.03
N ALA A 107 1.51 -19.18 -17.96
CA ALA A 107 0.47 -19.46 -16.96
C ALA A 107 -0.07 -20.92 -17.07
N SER A 108 0.12 -21.56 -18.25
CA SER A 108 -0.13 -22.98 -18.63
C SER A 108 -1.52 -23.53 -18.30
N PRO A 109 -1.96 -24.61 -19.02
CA PRO A 109 -2.85 -24.41 -20.14
C PRO A 109 -4.32 -24.53 -19.73
N LEU A 110 -4.87 -23.46 -19.16
CA LEU A 110 -6.31 -23.24 -19.25
C LEU A 110 -6.69 -22.93 -20.70
N ASN A 111 -7.47 -23.83 -21.28
CA ASN A 111 -8.06 -23.72 -22.61
C ASN A 111 -8.56 -22.28 -22.88
N ILE A 112 -7.88 -21.58 -23.80
CA ILE A 112 -8.43 -20.48 -24.61
C ILE A 112 -9.51 -21.05 -25.58
N ALA A 113 -10.36 -21.97 -25.10
CA ALA A 113 -11.47 -22.49 -25.88
C ALA A 113 -12.57 -21.40 -26.05
N ASN A 114 -12.55 -20.36 -25.21
CA ASN A 114 -13.56 -19.29 -25.20
C ASN A 114 -12.98 -17.86 -25.30
N GLY A 115 -11.67 -17.69 -25.52
CA GLY A 115 -11.07 -16.36 -25.69
C GLY A 115 -10.90 -15.53 -24.40
N LEU A 116 -10.79 -16.19 -23.24
CA LEU A 116 -10.58 -15.54 -21.95
C LEU A 116 -9.09 -15.38 -21.64
N SER A 117 -8.77 -14.31 -20.92
CA SER A 117 -7.42 -14.00 -20.42
C SER A 117 -7.20 -14.77 -19.13
N ALA A 118 -6.27 -15.72 -19.12
CA ALA A 118 -5.78 -16.35 -17.89
C ALA A 118 -4.65 -15.48 -17.33
N THR A 119 -4.83 -14.92 -16.13
CA THR A 119 -3.85 -14.00 -15.52
C THR A 119 -3.28 -14.61 -14.25
N PRO A 120 -1.95 -14.71 -14.10
CA PRO A 120 -1.34 -15.10 -12.84
C PRO A 120 -1.60 -13.97 -11.83
N GLN A 121 -2.40 -14.25 -10.80
CA GLN A 121 -2.74 -13.28 -9.77
C GLN A 121 -1.71 -13.30 -8.65
N SER A 122 -1.37 -14.49 -8.14
CA SER A 122 -0.46 -14.59 -7.00
C SER A 122 0.51 -15.76 -7.12
N VAL A 123 1.64 -15.65 -6.43
CA VAL A 123 2.70 -16.68 -6.39
C VAL A 123 3.17 -16.97 -4.98
N THR A 124 3.38 -18.24 -4.68
CA THR A 124 3.98 -18.67 -3.40
C THR A 124 4.94 -19.83 -3.59
N VAL A 125 5.85 -20.02 -2.64
CA VAL A 125 6.85 -21.10 -2.68
C VAL A 125 6.83 -21.86 -1.37
N GLY A 126 6.90 -23.19 -1.46
CA GLY A 126 6.91 -24.05 -0.29
C GLY A 126 7.34 -25.46 -0.65
N ASN A 127 8.16 -26.06 0.21
CA ASN A 127 8.50 -27.48 0.15
C ASN A 127 8.89 -28.00 -1.27
N GLY A 128 9.71 -27.24 -2.00
CA GLY A 128 10.24 -27.63 -3.31
C GLY A 128 9.35 -27.30 -4.51
N VAL A 129 8.22 -26.63 -4.32
CA VAL A 129 7.37 -26.18 -5.43
C VAL A 129 7.15 -24.66 -5.40
N LEU A 130 7.09 -24.07 -6.60
CA LEU A 130 6.46 -22.79 -6.86
C LEU A 130 4.99 -23.08 -7.22
N VAL A 131 4.06 -22.34 -6.63
CA VAL A 131 2.63 -22.43 -6.94
C VAL A 131 2.14 -21.08 -7.42
N VAL A 132 1.42 -21.09 -8.53
CA VAL A 132 0.86 -19.90 -9.18
C VAL A 132 -0.66 -20.00 -9.13
N ALA A 133 -1.35 -19.01 -8.55
CA ALA A 133 -2.78 -18.87 -8.70
C ALA A 133 -3.09 -18.15 -10.02
N VAL A 134 -4.03 -18.70 -10.78
CA VAL A 134 -4.44 -18.17 -12.08
C VAL A 134 -5.92 -17.85 -12.04
N ASP A 135 -6.24 -16.59 -12.30
CA ASP A 135 -7.60 -16.11 -12.48
C ASP A 135 -8.04 -16.25 -13.95
N ASN A 136 -9.30 -16.61 -14.13
CA ASN A 136 -9.98 -16.72 -15.42
C ASN A 136 -10.97 -15.57 -15.67
N GLY A 137 -10.95 -14.55 -14.82
CA GLY A 137 -11.77 -13.34 -14.88
C GLY A 137 -13.17 -13.51 -14.28
N LYS A 138 -13.83 -12.36 -14.06
CA LYS A 138 -15.20 -12.29 -13.52
C LYS A 138 -16.18 -13.10 -14.37
N ARG A 139 -17.13 -13.74 -13.67
CA ARG A 139 -18.22 -14.49 -14.30
C ARG A 139 -19.19 -13.53 -14.99
N GLU A 140 -19.31 -13.64 -16.31
CA GLU A 140 -20.25 -12.84 -17.10
C GLU A 140 -21.37 -13.67 -17.74
N PRO A 141 -22.56 -13.79 -17.10
CA PRO A 141 -23.66 -14.63 -17.58
C PRO A 141 -24.11 -14.30 -19.02
N ASN A 142 -24.03 -13.04 -19.40
CA ASN A 142 -24.48 -12.52 -20.71
C ASN A 142 -23.45 -12.73 -21.83
N ALA A 143 -22.20 -13.08 -21.49
CA ALA A 143 -21.11 -13.32 -22.45
C ALA A 143 -21.00 -14.79 -22.90
N GLY A 144 -21.94 -15.66 -22.50
CA GLY A 144 -21.87 -17.11 -22.75
C GLY A 144 -20.84 -17.83 -21.87
N ASN A 145 -20.39 -17.16 -20.81
CA ASN A 145 -19.27 -17.57 -19.98
C ASN A 145 -19.76 -17.93 -18.57
N VAL A 146 -20.01 -19.21 -18.34
CA VAL A 146 -20.82 -19.65 -17.19
C VAL A 146 -20.05 -20.37 -16.10
N ASP A 147 -18.75 -20.66 -16.28
CA ASP A 147 -17.92 -21.36 -15.30
C ASP A 147 -16.43 -20.97 -15.41
N GLN A 148 -16.05 -19.86 -14.78
CA GLN A 148 -14.68 -19.31 -14.72
C GLN A 148 -14.04 -19.55 -13.36
N HIS A 149 -13.96 -20.80 -12.92
CA HIS A 149 -13.13 -21.11 -11.76
C HIS A 149 -11.67 -20.91 -12.13
N GLY A 150 -10.90 -20.30 -11.25
CA GLY A 150 -9.45 -20.22 -11.39
C GLY A 150 -8.77 -21.56 -11.17
N SER A 151 -7.44 -21.57 -11.27
CA SER A 151 -6.62 -22.75 -11.00
C SER A 151 -5.39 -22.39 -10.19
N VAL A 152 -4.73 -23.43 -9.68
CA VAL A 152 -3.36 -23.36 -9.18
C VAL A 152 -2.47 -24.28 -9.99
N SER A 153 -1.35 -23.76 -10.45
CA SER A 153 -0.35 -24.47 -11.24
C SER A 153 0.91 -24.70 -10.41
N PHE A 154 1.36 -25.97 -10.32
CA PHE A 154 2.49 -26.37 -9.49
C PHE A 154 3.74 -26.58 -10.36
N PHE A 155 4.86 -25.96 -10.02
CA PHE A 155 6.13 -26.10 -10.72
C PHE A 155 7.22 -26.58 -9.77
N ASP A 156 8.06 -27.52 -10.22
CA ASP A 156 9.25 -27.94 -9.47
C ASP A 156 10.31 -26.84 -9.51
N VAL A 157 10.69 -26.32 -8.33
CA VAL A 157 11.67 -25.24 -8.19
C VAL A 157 13.02 -25.57 -8.84
N SER A 158 13.38 -26.87 -8.89
CA SER A 158 14.65 -27.34 -9.46
C SER A 158 14.71 -27.25 -10.99
N THR A 159 13.56 -27.03 -11.64
CA THR A 159 13.44 -27.00 -13.10
C THR A 159 13.00 -25.66 -13.66
N LEU A 160 12.76 -24.64 -12.82
CA LEU A 160 12.16 -23.35 -13.21
C LEU A 160 12.86 -22.64 -14.37
N THR A 161 14.18 -22.82 -14.54
CA THR A 161 14.93 -22.19 -15.64
C THR A 161 14.75 -22.89 -16.99
N THR A 162 14.01 -24.00 -17.03
CA THR A 162 13.82 -24.84 -18.23
C THR A 162 12.41 -25.39 -18.39
N ALA A 163 11.57 -25.28 -17.35
CA ALA A 163 10.23 -25.86 -17.32
C ALA A 163 9.34 -25.19 -18.37
N THR A 164 8.72 -25.99 -19.22
CA THR A 164 7.76 -25.47 -20.23
C THR A 164 6.31 -25.70 -19.83
N GLU A 165 6.06 -26.49 -18.79
CA GLU A 165 4.74 -26.88 -18.29
C GLU A 165 4.82 -27.07 -16.76
N PRO A 166 3.70 -26.93 -16.03
CA PRO A 166 3.62 -27.29 -14.63
C PRO A 166 3.75 -28.82 -14.46
N LEU A 167 4.09 -29.25 -13.23
CA LEU A 167 3.97 -30.64 -12.80
C LEU A 167 2.53 -31.13 -12.97
N PHE A 168 1.58 -30.31 -12.54
CA PHE A 168 0.14 -30.50 -12.67
C PHE A 168 -0.58 -29.21 -12.28
N GLU A 169 -1.88 -29.19 -12.53
CA GLU A 169 -2.79 -28.12 -12.14
C GLU A 169 -3.94 -28.68 -11.32
N MET A 170 -4.51 -27.84 -10.46
CA MET A 170 -5.72 -28.16 -9.72
C MET A 170 -6.68 -26.98 -9.78
N SER A 171 -7.98 -27.25 -9.90
CA SER A 171 -8.99 -26.20 -9.85
C SER A 171 -9.05 -25.57 -8.46
N VAL A 172 -9.12 -24.24 -8.43
CA VAL A 172 -9.59 -23.50 -7.25
C VAL A 172 -11.09 -23.70 -7.20
N LEU A 173 -11.62 -23.99 -6.00
CA LEU A 173 -13.05 -24.19 -5.82
C LEU A 173 -13.66 -22.83 -5.49
N GLY A 174 -14.03 -22.05 -6.51
CA GLY A 174 -14.49 -20.67 -6.33
C GLY A 174 -14.19 -19.78 -7.55
N TYR A 175 -14.54 -18.51 -7.46
CA TYR A 175 -14.29 -17.50 -8.51
C TYR A 175 -13.30 -16.46 -7.99
N LEU A 176 -12.46 -15.91 -8.89
CA LEU A 176 -11.50 -14.85 -8.57
C LEU A 176 -10.53 -15.26 -7.45
N PRO A 177 -9.60 -16.21 -7.73
CA PRO A 177 -8.50 -16.45 -6.80
C PRO A 177 -7.62 -15.21 -6.73
N ASP A 178 -7.43 -14.68 -5.54
CA ASP A 178 -6.65 -13.48 -5.32
C ASP A 178 -5.26 -13.84 -4.76
N HIS A 179 -5.12 -13.88 -3.43
CA HIS A 179 -3.88 -14.32 -2.81
C HIS A 179 -3.79 -15.84 -2.59
N LEU A 180 -2.57 -16.40 -2.67
CA LEU A 180 -2.27 -17.73 -2.15
C LEU A 180 -1.03 -17.77 -1.25
N SER A 181 -1.07 -18.59 -0.20
CA SER A 181 0.11 -18.85 0.64
C SER A 181 0.08 -20.22 1.30
N PHE A 182 1.25 -20.80 1.50
CA PHE A 182 1.43 -21.98 2.35
C PHE A 182 1.30 -21.63 3.84
N SER A 183 0.82 -22.58 4.63
CA SER A 183 1.00 -22.56 6.08
C SER A 183 2.50 -22.65 6.45
N PRO A 184 2.94 -22.11 7.60
CA PRO A 184 4.34 -22.12 8.02
C PRO A 184 5.04 -23.50 8.04
N ASP A 185 4.27 -24.56 8.25
CA ASP A 185 4.72 -25.95 8.28
C ASP A 185 4.55 -26.70 6.95
N TYR A 186 4.05 -26.00 5.92
CA TYR A 186 3.73 -26.52 4.58
C TYR A 186 2.68 -27.64 4.55
N SER A 187 1.94 -27.86 5.63
CA SER A 187 0.91 -28.91 5.69
C SER A 187 -0.34 -28.57 4.87
N SER A 188 -0.54 -27.28 4.56
CA SER A 188 -1.61 -26.79 3.71
C SER A 188 -1.19 -25.59 2.86
N LEU A 189 -1.87 -25.43 1.73
CA LEU A 189 -1.84 -24.26 0.87
C LEU A 189 -3.27 -23.72 0.80
N GLN A 190 -3.43 -22.41 0.91
CA GLN A 190 -4.74 -21.77 0.86
C GLN A 190 -4.75 -20.72 -0.25
N VAL A 191 -5.90 -20.61 -0.91
CA VAL A 191 -6.20 -19.60 -1.92
C VAL A 191 -7.41 -18.81 -1.43
N ALA A 192 -7.26 -17.50 -1.29
CA ALA A 192 -8.37 -16.58 -1.04
C ALA A 192 -9.23 -16.51 -2.30
N VAL A 193 -10.55 -16.51 -2.10
CA VAL A 193 -11.53 -16.52 -3.18
C VAL A 193 -12.47 -15.37 -2.89
N GLU A 194 -12.27 -14.24 -3.57
CA GLU A 194 -13.08 -13.04 -3.40
C GLU A 194 -14.54 -13.33 -3.77
N ALA A 195 -14.71 -13.92 -4.96
CA ALA A 195 -16.00 -14.18 -5.59
C ALA A 195 -16.90 -12.94 -5.77
N GLU A 196 -16.27 -11.79 -6.03
CA GLU A 196 -16.96 -10.51 -6.24
C GLU A 196 -18.09 -10.60 -7.28
N PRO A 197 -19.11 -9.73 -7.15
CA PRO A 197 -20.12 -9.53 -8.18
C PRO A 197 -19.54 -9.18 -9.55
N ASN A 198 -20.26 -9.59 -10.58
CA ASN A 198 -20.03 -9.09 -11.93
C ASN A 198 -20.54 -7.63 -12.05
N SER A 199 -20.12 -6.88 -13.07
CA SER A 199 -20.33 -5.42 -13.13
C SER A 199 -21.80 -4.97 -13.01
N ASP A 200 -22.75 -5.74 -13.57
CA ASP A 200 -24.19 -5.45 -13.47
C ASP A 200 -24.87 -6.08 -12.24
N VAL A 201 -24.07 -6.68 -11.35
CA VAL A 201 -24.45 -7.42 -10.13
C VAL A 201 -25.54 -8.47 -10.35
N SER A 202 -25.66 -9.02 -11.56
CA SER A 202 -26.61 -10.10 -11.87
C SER A 202 -26.15 -11.45 -11.35
N PHE A 203 -24.84 -11.62 -11.14
CA PHE A 203 -24.22 -12.73 -10.45
C PHE A 203 -23.34 -12.21 -9.31
N ASP A 204 -23.42 -12.89 -8.17
CA ASP A 204 -22.74 -12.54 -6.92
C ASP A 204 -22.37 -13.88 -6.26
N GLY A 205 -21.06 -14.16 -6.25
CA GLY A 205 -20.49 -15.44 -5.87
C GLY A 205 -20.49 -15.63 -4.35
N VAL A 206 -19.97 -16.77 -3.89
CA VAL A 206 -19.76 -16.98 -2.45
C VAL A 206 -18.26 -16.93 -2.21
N GLY A 207 -17.82 -15.95 -1.42
CA GLY A 207 -16.43 -15.81 -1.02
C GLY A 207 -16.02 -16.89 -0.01
N GLY A 208 -14.72 -17.15 0.05
CA GLY A 208 -14.17 -18.13 0.98
C GLY A 208 -12.70 -18.44 0.75
N VAL A 209 -12.30 -19.65 1.13
CA VAL A 209 -10.94 -20.16 0.94
C VAL A 209 -10.99 -21.55 0.33
N THR A 210 -10.21 -21.78 -0.73
CA THR A 210 -9.87 -23.13 -1.16
C THR A 210 -8.63 -23.61 -0.43
N ILE A 211 -8.76 -24.70 0.34
CA ILE A 211 -7.66 -25.31 1.09
C ILE A 211 -7.17 -26.55 0.35
N PHE A 212 -5.90 -26.56 -0.03
CA PHE A 212 -5.18 -27.72 -0.51
C PHE A 212 -4.38 -28.36 0.63
N ARG A 213 -4.37 -29.70 0.71
CA ARG A 213 -3.54 -30.46 1.66
C ARG A 213 -2.86 -31.63 1.00
N SER A 214 -1.57 -31.78 1.27
CA SER A 214 -0.81 -32.97 0.88
C SER A 214 -0.83 -34.02 2.00
N SER A 215 -1.27 -35.24 1.68
CA SER A 215 -1.39 -36.36 2.63
C SER A 215 -0.04 -36.90 3.15
N ASN A 216 1.05 -36.57 2.48
CA ASN A 216 2.42 -36.98 2.81
C ASN A 216 3.42 -35.81 2.83
N ASN A 217 2.92 -34.57 2.71
CA ASN A 217 3.73 -33.37 2.52
C ASN A 217 4.69 -33.46 1.31
N ASP A 218 4.27 -34.15 0.25
CA ASP A 218 4.88 -34.10 -1.07
C ASP A 218 3.96 -33.31 -1.99
N TRP A 219 4.40 -32.13 -2.41
CA TRP A 219 3.65 -31.23 -3.28
C TRP A 219 3.97 -31.41 -4.77
N THR A 220 4.80 -32.41 -5.11
CA THR A 220 5.19 -32.72 -6.50
C THR A 220 4.30 -33.79 -7.16
N ASP A 221 3.40 -34.42 -6.40
CA ASP A 221 2.48 -35.46 -6.85
C ASP A 221 1.02 -35.06 -6.56
N SER A 222 0.25 -34.78 -7.61
CA SER A 222 -1.16 -34.40 -7.49
C SER A 222 -2.03 -35.45 -6.81
N THR A 223 -1.64 -36.72 -6.83
CA THR A 223 -2.43 -37.80 -6.20
C THR A 223 -2.38 -37.77 -4.67
N SER A 224 -1.41 -37.05 -4.11
CA SER A 224 -1.28 -36.86 -2.67
C SER A 224 -2.10 -35.66 -2.16
N ILE A 225 -2.55 -34.77 -3.07
CA ILE A 225 -3.16 -33.48 -2.74
C ILE A 225 -4.69 -33.56 -2.86
N SER A 226 -5.39 -33.08 -1.83
CA SER A 226 -6.83 -32.86 -1.85
C SER A 226 -7.14 -31.36 -1.76
N SER A 227 -8.28 -30.95 -2.31
CA SER A 227 -8.80 -29.58 -2.18
C SER A 227 -10.16 -29.59 -1.46
N THR A 228 -10.47 -28.51 -0.74
CA THR A 228 -11.75 -28.31 -0.05
C THR A 228 -12.07 -26.82 -0.04
N PHE A 229 -13.28 -26.44 -0.45
CA PHE A 229 -13.77 -25.08 -0.28
C PHE A 229 -14.38 -24.89 1.10
N VAL A 230 -14.02 -23.79 1.75
CA VAL A 230 -14.61 -23.35 3.01
C VAL A 230 -15.16 -21.94 2.79
N GLY A 231 -16.49 -21.81 2.78
CA GLY A 231 -17.19 -20.52 2.70
C GLY A 231 -17.78 -20.09 4.03
N PHE A 232 -18.46 -18.94 4.04
CA PHE A 232 -19.06 -18.35 5.24
C PHE A 232 -20.51 -18.77 5.50
N ASP A 233 -20.97 -19.90 4.95
CA ASP A 233 -22.36 -20.35 5.07
C ASP A 233 -22.89 -20.40 6.50
N ALA A 234 -22.02 -20.73 7.47
CA ALA A 234 -22.35 -20.79 8.88
C ALA A 234 -22.73 -19.41 9.48
N PHE A 235 -22.37 -18.32 8.81
CA PHE A 235 -22.71 -16.96 9.21
C PHE A 235 -23.95 -16.41 8.49
N ASN A 236 -24.51 -17.15 7.52
CA ASN A 236 -25.73 -16.73 6.86
C ASN A 236 -26.89 -16.56 7.87
N GLY A 237 -27.59 -15.43 7.77
CA GLY A 237 -28.61 -15.03 8.73
C GLY A 237 -28.09 -14.25 9.95
N ARG A 238 -26.78 -14.02 10.05
CA ARG A 238 -26.16 -13.21 11.12
C ARG A 238 -25.75 -11.80 10.67
N SER A 239 -26.17 -11.35 9.48
CA SER A 239 -25.76 -10.05 8.94
C SER A 239 -26.08 -8.88 9.88
N ALA A 240 -27.28 -8.87 10.48
CA ALA A 240 -27.67 -7.85 11.45
C ALA A 240 -26.76 -7.83 12.70
N GLU A 241 -26.30 -9.01 13.17
CA GLU A 241 -25.35 -9.11 14.28
C GLU A 241 -23.99 -8.53 13.88
N LEU A 242 -23.46 -8.93 12.73
CA LEU A 242 -22.15 -8.50 12.25
C LEU A 242 -22.11 -7.00 11.94
N LEU A 243 -23.14 -6.45 11.28
CA LEU A 243 -23.29 -5.01 11.05
C LEU A 243 -23.29 -4.22 12.38
N SER A 244 -23.97 -4.76 13.40
CA SER A 244 -24.03 -4.13 14.74
C SER A 244 -22.69 -4.16 15.48
N LYS A 245 -21.82 -5.14 15.18
CA LYS A 245 -20.45 -5.21 15.69
C LYS A 245 -19.48 -4.32 14.92
N GLY A 246 -19.87 -3.78 13.77
CA GLY A 246 -19.07 -2.86 12.98
C GLY A 246 -18.41 -3.47 11.75
N VAL A 247 -18.77 -4.70 11.37
CA VAL A 247 -18.42 -5.26 10.05
C VAL A 247 -19.21 -4.50 8.98
N GLN A 248 -18.57 -4.16 7.87
CA GLN A 248 -19.20 -3.59 6.70
C GLN A 248 -19.67 -4.72 5.78
N MET A 249 -20.87 -4.56 5.22
CA MET A 249 -21.39 -5.46 4.18
C MET A 249 -22.28 -4.63 3.26
N PRO A 250 -21.69 -3.77 2.41
CA PRO A 250 -22.45 -2.81 1.60
C PRO A 250 -23.52 -3.50 0.74
N MET A 251 -23.19 -4.62 0.10
CA MET A 251 -24.16 -5.37 -0.72
C MET A 251 -25.34 -5.96 0.06
N VAL A 252 -25.21 -6.25 1.37
CA VAL A 252 -26.37 -6.65 2.20
C VAL A 252 -27.38 -5.50 2.34
N VAL A 253 -26.89 -4.26 2.36
CA VAL A 253 -27.70 -3.04 2.49
C VAL A 253 -28.28 -2.62 1.13
N LEU A 254 -27.44 -2.58 0.08
CA LEU A 254 -27.80 -2.12 -1.26
C LEU A 254 -28.67 -3.13 -2.01
N LYS A 255 -28.46 -4.43 -1.77
CA LYS A 255 -29.18 -5.53 -2.44
C LYS A 255 -29.79 -6.48 -1.40
N PRO A 256 -30.95 -6.13 -0.81
CA PRO A 256 -31.60 -6.96 0.19
C PRO A 256 -31.83 -8.40 -0.30
N GLY A 257 -31.30 -9.37 0.46
CA GLY A 257 -31.30 -10.78 0.09
C GLY A 257 -29.90 -11.35 -0.13
N THR A 258 -28.89 -10.50 -0.34
CA THR A 258 -27.47 -10.90 -0.30
C THR A 258 -27.14 -11.53 1.06
N THR A 259 -26.48 -12.69 1.02
CA THR A 259 -26.08 -13.43 2.21
C THR A 259 -24.72 -12.97 2.75
N VAL A 260 -24.36 -13.34 3.98
CA VAL A 260 -23.01 -13.00 4.52
C VAL A 260 -21.93 -13.65 3.66
N ALA A 261 -22.16 -14.87 3.20
CA ALA A 261 -21.21 -15.58 2.37
C ALA A 261 -21.01 -14.97 0.97
N GLN A 262 -21.97 -14.19 0.49
CA GLN A 262 -21.82 -13.42 -0.75
C GLN A 262 -21.19 -12.05 -0.49
N ALA A 263 -21.46 -11.44 0.67
CA ALA A 263 -21.01 -10.09 0.97
C ALA A 263 -19.58 -9.99 1.50
N LEU A 264 -18.91 -11.11 1.78
CA LEU A 264 -17.52 -11.14 2.20
C LEU A 264 -16.66 -11.59 1.03
N GLU A 265 -15.69 -10.76 0.68
CA GLU A 265 -14.73 -10.96 -0.40
C GLU A 265 -13.33 -11.18 0.23
N PRO A 266 -12.89 -12.44 0.39
CA PRO A 266 -11.53 -12.76 0.84
C PRO A 266 -10.44 -12.39 -0.16
N GLU A 267 -9.45 -11.66 0.31
CA GLU A 267 -8.35 -11.17 -0.54
C GLU A 267 -7.00 -11.74 -0.09
N TYR A 268 -6.60 -11.47 1.16
CA TYR A 268 -5.28 -11.85 1.67
C TYR A 268 -5.32 -12.90 2.80
N ILE A 269 -4.28 -13.74 2.89
CA ILE A 269 -4.18 -14.81 3.89
C ILE A 269 -2.84 -14.76 4.62
N THR A 270 -2.90 -14.79 5.95
CA THR A 270 -1.74 -15.05 6.82
C THR A 270 -2.07 -16.10 7.88
N TYR A 271 -1.09 -16.56 8.66
CA TYR A 271 -1.26 -17.72 9.55
C TYR A 271 -0.80 -17.46 10.97
N SER A 272 -1.35 -18.20 11.93
CA SER A 272 -0.73 -18.34 13.25
C SER A 272 0.61 -19.05 13.12
N SER A 273 1.54 -18.73 14.04
CA SER A 273 2.90 -19.28 14.04
C SER A 273 2.97 -20.81 14.21
N ASP A 274 1.88 -21.43 14.66
CA ASP A 274 1.74 -22.88 14.85
C ASP A 274 0.98 -23.60 13.73
N SER A 275 0.64 -22.90 12.64
CA SER A 275 -0.12 -23.42 11.49
C SER A 275 -1.52 -23.96 11.83
N THR A 276 -2.11 -23.60 12.97
CA THR A 276 -3.45 -24.08 13.34
C THR A 276 -4.58 -23.17 12.89
N THR A 277 -4.29 -21.89 12.68
CA THR A 277 -5.27 -20.86 12.29
C THR A 277 -4.77 -20.11 11.06
N ALA A 278 -5.68 -19.89 10.10
CA ALA A 278 -5.49 -18.92 9.04
C ALA A 278 -6.35 -17.67 9.34
N TYR A 279 -5.79 -16.50 9.08
CA TYR A 279 -6.44 -15.21 9.17
C TYR A 279 -6.62 -14.68 7.75
N VAL A 280 -7.84 -14.30 7.42
CA VAL A 280 -8.25 -13.95 6.06
C VAL A 280 -8.78 -12.51 6.06
N ALA A 281 -8.16 -11.62 5.28
CA ALA A 281 -8.66 -10.26 5.11
C ALA A 281 -9.94 -10.30 4.26
N CYS A 282 -10.92 -9.49 4.66
CA CYS A 282 -12.06 -9.11 3.83
C CYS A 282 -12.12 -7.58 3.86
N GLN A 283 -11.48 -6.94 2.88
CA GLN A 283 -11.13 -5.52 2.91
C GLN A 283 -12.36 -4.61 2.92
N GLU A 284 -13.28 -4.80 1.98
CA GLU A 284 -14.56 -4.08 1.82
C GLU A 284 -15.39 -4.22 3.10
N ALA A 285 -15.26 -5.38 3.74
CA ALA A 285 -15.97 -5.73 4.95
C ALA A 285 -15.29 -5.25 6.24
N ASN A 286 -14.19 -4.50 6.14
CA ASN A 286 -13.38 -3.99 7.25
C ASN A 286 -13.11 -5.05 8.34
N ALA A 287 -12.81 -6.29 7.93
CA ALA A 287 -12.80 -7.44 8.82
C ALA A 287 -11.69 -8.43 8.54
N ILE A 288 -11.37 -9.23 9.57
CA ILE A 288 -10.53 -10.43 9.47
C ILE A 288 -11.38 -11.63 9.84
N ALA A 289 -11.51 -12.60 8.93
CA ALA A 289 -12.11 -13.89 9.23
C ALA A 289 -11.10 -14.89 9.79
N VAL A 290 -11.52 -15.69 10.76
CA VAL A 290 -10.67 -16.63 11.50
C VAL A 290 -11.01 -18.06 11.12
N LEU A 291 -10.11 -18.71 10.40
CA LEU A 291 -10.28 -20.06 9.88
C LEU A 291 -9.48 -21.07 10.72
N ASP A 292 -10.18 -21.98 11.39
CA ASP A 292 -9.56 -23.10 12.09
C ASP A 292 -9.17 -24.19 11.07
N LEU A 293 -7.88 -24.48 10.98
CA LEU A 293 -7.32 -25.42 10.01
C LEU A 293 -7.42 -26.89 10.46
N ALA A 294 -7.79 -27.17 11.70
CA ALA A 294 -8.06 -28.54 12.13
C ALA A 294 -9.48 -28.99 11.72
N THR A 295 -10.43 -28.07 11.73
CA THR A 295 -11.85 -28.31 11.47
C THR A 295 -12.29 -27.86 10.08
N ASN A 296 -11.50 -27.03 9.38
CA ASN A 296 -11.86 -26.39 8.11
C ASN A 296 -13.15 -25.58 8.23
N ALA A 297 -13.23 -24.72 9.24
CA ALA A 297 -14.38 -23.88 9.47
C ALA A 297 -13.95 -22.48 9.91
N PHE A 298 -14.61 -21.47 9.34
CA PHE A 298 -14.55 -20.13 9.90
C PHE A 298 -15.24 -20.14 11.27
N THR A 299 -14.50 -19.69 12.28
CA THR A 299 -14.93 -19.69 13.69
C THR A 299 -15.40 -18.31 14.15
N ASP A 300 -14.87 -17.25 13.55
CA ASP A 300 -15.22 -15.87 13.86
C ASP A 300 -14.97 -14.92 12.68
N ILE A 301 -15.58 -13.73 12.76
CA ILE A 301 -15.35 -12.58 11.89
C ILE A 301 -15.08 -11.38 12.80
N TRP A 302 -13.83 -10.91 12.82
CA TRP A 302 -13.38 -9.80 13.65
C TRP A 302 -13.58 -8.48 12.93
N PRO A 303 -14.45 -7.57 13.43
CA PRO A 303 -14.51 -6.22 12.89
C PRO A 303 -13.25 -5.45 13.29
N LEU A 304 -12.57 -4.84 12.33
CA LEU A 304 -11.41 -3.98 12.60
C LEU A 304 -11.82 -2.60 13.09
N GLY A 305 -13.08 -2.22 12.83
CA GLY A 305 -13.71 -1.02 13.34
C GLY A 305 -13.37 0.22 12.53
N PHE A 306 -13.41 1.37 13.20
CA PHE A 306 -13.36 2.69 12.57
C PHE A 306 -12.50 3.64 13.41
N ARG A 307 -11.72 4.50 12.74
CA ARG A 307 -10.95 5.55 13.40
C ARG A 307 -11.61 6.90 13.23
N SER A 308 -11.80 7.61 14.34
CA SER A 308 -12.30 8.99 14.32
C SER A 308 -11.26 9.93 13.69
N MET A 309 -11.70 10.79 12.79
CA MET A 309 -10.89 11.88 12.23
C MET A 309 -10.93 13.16 13.07
N GLU A 310 -11.56 13.14 14.26
CA GLU A 310 -11.64 14.31 15.14
C GLU A 310 -10.40 14.47 16.03
N THR A 311 -9.71 13.38 16.34
CA THR A 311 -8.58 13.36 17.28
C THR A 311 -7.22 13.57 16.62
N LEU A 312 -7.14 13.33 15.31
CA LEU A 312 -5.97 13.56 14.46
C LEU A 312 -6.32 14.57 13.36
N ARG A 313 -5.38 14.85 12.47
CA ARG A 313 -5.58 15.79 11.37
C ARG A 313 -5.34 15.12 10.03
N PHE A 314 -6.31 15.20 9.13
CA PHE A 314 -6.28 14.60 7.81
C PHE A 314 -6.59 15.65 6.76
N ASP A 315 -5.94 15.54 5.60
CA ASP A 315 -6.35 16.26 4.42
C ASP A 315 -7.44 15.46 3.70
N VAL A 316 -8.59 16.10 3.45
CA VAL A 316 -9.80 15.44 2.91
C VAL A 316 -10.28 16.07 1.61
N SER A 317 -9.51 16.99 1.03
CA SER A 317 -9.88 17.68 -0.20
C SER A 317 -8.66 17.99 -1.05
N ASP A 318 -8.74 17.61 -2.32
CA ASP A 318 -7.76 17.96 -3.36
C ASP A 318 -8.04 19.35 -4.00
N ARG A 319 -9.04 20.11 -3.53
CA ARG A 319 -9.53 21.37 -4.15
C ARG A 319 -9.86 22.46 -3.12
N ASP A 320 -8.88 22.73 -2.29
CA ASP A 320 -8.98 23.58 -1.11
C ASP A 320 -7.98 24.76 -1.14
N GLY A 321 -7.18 24.86 -2.20
CA GLY A 321 -6.31 25.97 -2.51
C GLY A 321 -7.00 27.15 -3.19
N PRO A 322 -6.25 28.26 -3.39
CA PRO A 322 -6.79 29.47 -4.00
C PRO A 322 -7.43 29.22 -5.36
N GLY A 323 -8.67 29.69 -5.54
CA GLY A 323 -9.42 29.50 -6.79
C GLY A 323 -9.91 28.06 -7.03
N GLY A 324 -9.92 27.21 -6.00
CA GLY A 324 -10.26 25.78 -6.12
C GLY A 324 -9.12 24.94 -6.68
N GLY A 325 -7.88 25.43 -6.60
CA GLY A 325 -6.69 24.62 -6.86
C GLY A 325 -6.32 23.75 -5.66
N THR A 326 -5.13 23.15 -5.71
CA THR A 326 -4.61 22.26 -4.66
C THR A 326 -3.88 23.04 -3.56
N LEU A 327 -4.13 22.72 -2.29
CA LEU A 327 -3.32 23.16 -1.14
C LEU A 327 -2.79 21.94 -0.36
N ILE A 328 -1.67 21.41 -0.85
CA ILE A 328 -1.02 20.21 -0.32
C ILE A 328 -0.90 20.24 1.21
N GLY A 329 -1.62 19.31 1.87
CA GLY A 329 -1.51 19.01 3.29
C GLY A 329 -2.26 19.98 4.18
N ASN A 330 -3.44 20.44 3.78
CA ASN A 330 -4.36 21.25 4.59
C ASN A 330 -5.08 20.39 5.64
N GLN A 331 -4.30 19.74 6.50
CA GLN A 331 -4.81 18.76 7.45
C GLN A 331 -5.65 19.39 8.57
N LYS A 332 -6.90 18.96 8.69
CA LYS A 332 -7.86 19.44 9.71
C LYS A 332 -8.42 18.26 10.51
N ALA A 333 -9.01 18.58 11.66
CA ALA A 333 -9.76 17.63 12.46
C ALA A 333 -11.23 17.69 12.03
N TRP A 334 -11.87 16.53 11.88
CA TRP A 334 -13.20 16.39 11.31
C TRP A 334 -14.13 15.67 12.28
N ALA A 335 -15.01 16.43 12.94
CA ALA A 335 -16.01 15.88 13.86
C ALA A 335 -17.02 15.02 13.11
N ASN A 336 -17.45 13.91 13.72
CA ASN A 336 -18.38 12.94 13.15
C ASN A 336 -17.94 12.28 11.83
N VAL A 337 -16.65 12.38 11.47
CA VAL A 337 -16.05 11.69 10.32
C VAL A 337 -15.14 10.59 10.82
N TRP A 338 -15.21 9.43 10.17
CA TRP A 338 -14.48 8.22 10.49
C TRP A 338 -13.81 7.66 9.24
N SER A 339 -12.70 6.94 9.40
CA SER A 339 -12.09 6.09 8.37
C SER A 339 -12.20 4.62 8.75
N MET A 340 -12.46 3.76 7.76
CA MET A 340 -12.58 2.32 7.94
C MET A 340 -11.22 1.64 7.91
N PHE A 341 -10.96 0.71 8.84
CA PHE A 341 -9.78 -0.15 8.76
C PHE A 341 -10.04 -1.28 7.76
N GLN A 342 -9.53 -1.12 6.54
CA GLN A 342 -9.82 -1.98 5.40
C GLN A 342 -8.48 -2.46 4.82
N PRO A 343 -8.00 -3.62 5.26
CA PRO A 343 -6.67 -4.05 4.92
C PRO A 343 -6.64 -4.88 3.65
N ASP A 344 -5.79 -4.46 2.73
CA ASP A 344 -5.41 -5.24 1.55
C ASP A 344 -4.42 -6.33 2.00
N THR A 345 -3.16 -5.94 2.22
CA THR A 345 -2.15 -6.90 2.67
C THR A 345 -2.13 -7.06 4.18
N MET A 346 -1.89 -8.29 4.64
CA MET A 346 -1.66 -8.61 6.05
C MET A 346 -0.49 -9.56 6.29
N HIS A 347 0.22 -9.37 7.40
CA HIS A 347 1.30 -10.28 7.82
C HIS A 347 1.26 -10.58 9.32
N THR A 348 1.34 -11.86 9.69
CA THR A 348 1.59 -12.23 11.09
C THR A 348 3.05 -11.97 11.49
N ILE A 349 3.25 -11.28 12.60
CA ILE A 349 4.53 -11.18 13.31
C ILE A 349 4.44 -11.87 14.66
N ARG A 350 5.58 -12.39 15.13
CA ARG A 350 5.67 -13.14 16.38
C ARG A 350 6.62 -12.46 17.35
N VAL A 351 6.06 -11.79 18.36
CA VAL A 351 6.83 -11.03 19.35
C VAL A 351 6.56 -11.55 20.76
N GLY A 352 7.64 -11.84 21.51
CA GLY A 352 7.54 -12.15 22.93
C GLY A 352 6.69 -13.37 23.28
N GLY A 353 6.55 -14.35 22.39
CA GLY A 353 5.70 -15.52 22.66
C GLY A 353 4.30 -15.45 22.06
N LYS A 354 3.94 -14.37 21.37
CA LYS A 354 2.57 -14.08 20.92
C LYS A 354 2.52 -13.61 19.47
N ASP A 355 1.49 -14.05 18.76
CA ASP A 355 1.20 -13.65 17.38
C ASP A 355 0.42 -12.33 17.36
N TYR A 356 0.75 -11.48 16.39
CA TYR A 356 0.07 -10.23 16.05
C TYR A 356 -0.06 -10.16 14.53
N ILE A 357 -1.10 -9.53 14.01
CA ILE A 357 -1.28 -9.33 12.57
C ILE A 357 -1.05 -7.85 12.28
N VAL A 358 -0.14 -7.57 11.36
CA VAL A 358 0.11 -6.25 10.79
C VAL A 358 -0.79 -6.08 9.57
N THR A 359 -1.44 -4.94 9.43
CA THR A 359 -2.35 -4.67 8.32
C THR A 359 -2.03 -3.33 7.65
N ALA A 360 -2.12 -3.28 6.32
CA ALA A 360 -1.97 -2.06 5.52
C ALA A 360 -3.35 -1.64 5.02
N ASN A 361 -3.86 -0.50 5.50
CA ASN A 361 -5.25 -0.12 5.31
C ASN A 361 -5.42 0.78 4.08
N GLU A 362 -5.45 0.16 2.90
CA GLU A 362 -5.54 0.77 1.57
C GLU A 362 -6.93 1.37 1.38
N GLY A 363 -7.93 0.49 1.41
CA GLY A 363 -9.33 0.79 1.61
C GLY A 363 -10.13 0.79 0.34
N ASP A 364 -10.67 -0.37 -0.02
CA ASP A 364 -11.48 -0.52 -1.23
C ASP A 364 -12.98 -0.47 -0.95
N SER A 365 -13.76 -0.41 -2.02
CA SER A 365 -15.19 -0.13 -1.97
C SER A 365 -15.95 -1.01 -2.95
N GLN A 366 -17.18 -1.37 -2.60
CA GLN A 366 -18.09 -2.08 -3.51
C GLN A 366 -18.75 -1.11 -4.50
N ASP A 367 -18.02 -0.74 -5.56
CA ASP A 367 -18.46 0.14 -6.65
C ASP A 367 -18.59 -0.61 -7.98
N TYR A 368 -19.81 -0.81 -8.45
CA TYR A 368 -20.13 -1.53 -9.69
C TYR A 368 -21.09 -0.72 -10.58
N ASP A 369 -21.08 -0.97 -11.89
CA ASP A 369 -22.02 -0.32 -12.84
C ASP A 369 -23.49 -0.47 -12.42
N GLY A 370 -23.84 -1.61 -11.80
CA GLY A 370 -25.19 -1.91 -11.33
C GLY A 370 -25.57 -1.28 -9.99
N THR A 371 -24.58 -0.95 -9.15
CA THR A 371 -24.79 -0.38 -7.80
C THR A 371 -23.48 0.13 -7.23
N THR A 372 -23.53 1.23 -6.48
CA THR A 372 -22.36 1.79 -5.80
C THR A 372 -22.66 2.01 -4.33
N GLU A 373 -21.66 1.78 -3.48
CA GLU A 373 -21.72 2.24 -2.10
C GLU A 373 -21.12 3.64 -1.90
N GLU A 374 -20.40 4.19 -2.87
CA GLU A 374 -19.68 5.45 -2.73
C GLU A 374 -20.58 6.67 -3.01
N GLU A 375 -20.41 7.74 -2.24
CA GLU A 375 -20.94 9.06 -2.57
C GLU A 375 -20.04 10.18 -2.04
N ARG A 376 -20.10 11.35 -2.67
CA ARG A 376 -19.39 12.56 -2.22
C ARG A 376 -20.20 13.25 -1.12
N VAL A 377 -19.55 13.69 -0.05
CA VAL A 377 -20.25 14.31 1.09
C VAL A 377 -21.12 15.52 0.71
N ARG A 378 -20.75 16.29 -0.33
CA ARG A 378 -21.56 17.43 -0.80
C ARG A 378 -22.95 17.04 -1.32
N ASP A 379 -23.12 15.77 -1.70
CA ASP A 379 -24.32 15.23 -2.32
C ASP A 379 -25.20 14.48 -1.28
N LEU A 380 -24.75 14.42 -0.01
CA LEU A 380 -25.47 13.79 1.10
C LEU A 380 -26.41 14.74 1.85
N ASP A 381 -27.44 14.18 2.48
CA ASP A 381 -28.29 14.91 3.44
C ASP A 381 -27.72 14.76 4.85
N LEU A 382 -27.17 15.84 5.42
CA LEU A 382 -26.50 15.82 6.71
C LEU A 382 -27.44 16.26 7.84
N ASP A 383 -27.48 15.47 8.92
CA ASP A 383 -28.26 15.81 10.12
C ASP A 383 -27.77 17.15 10.69
N PRO A 384 -28.65 18.16 10.89
CA PRO A 384 -28.26 19.50 11.30
C PRO A 384 -27.80 19.59 12.77
N THR A 385 -28.01 18.56 13.57
CA THR A 385 -27.49 18.48 14.94
C THR A 385 -26.06 17.95 14.95
N ALA A 386 -25.78 16.90 14.15
CA ALA A 386 -24.45 16.34 13.98
C ALA A 386 -23.54 17.26 13.16
N PHE A 387 -24.08 17.93 12.15
CA PHE A 387 -23.38 18.83 11.23
C PHE A 387 -24.05 20.23 11.20
N PRO A 388 -23.95 21.02 12.28
CA PRO A 388 -24.66 22.31 12.40
C PRO A 388 -24.24 23.38 11.38
N ASN A 389 -23.12 23.16 10.69
CA ASN A 389 -22.57 23.99 9.63
C ASN A 389 -22.44 23.22 8.31
N ALA A 390 -23.37 22.30 8.01
CA ALA A 390 -23.37 21.45 6.82
C ALA A 390 -23.00 22.21 5.52
N ALA A 391 -23.60 23.36 5.25
CA ALA A 391 -23.29 24.14 4.04
C ALA A 391 -21.80 24.57 3.91
N THR A 392 -21.10 24.76 5.03
CA THR A 392 -19.65 25.02 5.03
C THR A 392 -18.87 23.72 4.89
N LEU A 393 -19.25 22.68 5.63
CA LEU A 393 -18.57 21.38 5.58
C LEU A 393 -18.69 20.70 4.21
N GLN A 394 -19.82 20.86 3.53
CA GLN A 394 -20.07 20.32 2.20
C GLN A 394 -19.45 21.15 1.06
N ALA A 395 -18.71 22.23 1.39
CA ALA A 395 -17.96 22.95 0.37
C ALA A 395 -16.83 22.07 -0.20
N THR A 396 -16.50 22.28 -1.48
CA THR A 396 -15.42 21.55 -2.17
C THR A 396 -14.08 21.65 -1.42
N SER A 397 -13.79 22.79 -0.79
CA SER A 397 -12.56 23.03 -0.01
C SER A 397 -12.56 22.45 1.40
N GLU A 398 -13.64 21.74 1.78
CA GLU A 398 -13.82 21.09 3.07
C GLU A 398 -14.14 19.60 2.82
N LEU A 399 -15.15 19.01 3.46
CA LEU A 399 -15.52 17.60 3.27
C LEU A 399 -16.21 17.33 1.93
N GLY A 400 -16.69 18.35 1.21
CA GLY A 400 -17.62 18.17 0.10
C GLY A 400 -17.15 17.21 -0.99
N ARG A 401 -15.83 17.09 -1.18
CA ARG A 401 -15.26 16.10 -2.10
C ARG A 401 -14.98 14.75 -1.46
N LEU A 402 -14.86 14.60 -0.15
CA LEU A 402 -14.54 13.31 0.46
C LEU A 402 -15.53 12.21 -0.02
N LYS A 403 -15.02 11.09 -0.52
CA LYS A 403 -15.82 9.87 -0.74
C LYS A 403 -16.09 9.15 0.56
N VAL A 404 -17.33 8.73 0.74
CA VAL A 404 -17.79 7.98 1.91
C VAL A 404 -18.78 6.89 1.49
N THR A 405 -18.92 5.86 2.32
CA THR A 405 -19.96 4.85 2.12
C THR A 405 -21.35 5.41 2.45
N THR A 406 -22.31 5.05 1.61
CA THR A 406 -23.74 5.37 1.75
C THR A 406 -24.49 4.37 2.64
N THR A 407 -23.84 3.27 3.01
CA THR A 407 -24.50 2.14 3.68
C THR A 407 -24.47 2.22 5.21
N ARG A 408 -23.87 3.28 5.77
CA ARG A 408 -23.72 3.48 7.22
C ARG A 408 -23.81 4.97 7.60
N GLY A 409 -24.23 5.25 8.84
CA GLY A 409 -24.17 6.59 9.45
C GLY A 409 -25.50 7.36 9.47
N LEU A 410 -26.56 6.75 8.93
CA LEU A 410 -27.91 7.32 8.86
C LEU A 410 -28.66 7.25 10.21
N ASN A 411 -29.45 8.28 10.52
CA ASN A 411 -30.49 8.23 11.55
C ASN A 411 -31.78 7.57 11.01
N ASN A 412 -32.88 7.60 11.79
CA ASN A 412 -34.15 7.01 11.37
C ASN A 412 -34.90 7.86 10.32
N GLU A 413 -34.43 9.08 10.09
CA GLU A 413 -34.95 10.06 9.16
C GLU A 413 -34.17 10.08 7.82
N SER A 414 -33.22 9.15 7.65
CA SER A 414 -32.33 9.05 6.48
C SER A 414 -31.37 10.23 6.30
N GLU A 415 -31.02 10.92 7.39
CA GLU A 415 -29.97 11.95 7.41
C GLU A 415 -28.68 11.37 8.01
N TYR A 416 -27.52 11.73 7.46
CA TYR A 416 -26.24 11.26 7.97
C TYR A 416 -25.85 12.01 9.26
N THR A 417 -25.66 11.25 10.33
CA THR A 417 -25.11 11.73 11.62
C THR A 417 -23.62 11.46 11.76
N GLN A 418 -23.10 10.52 10.95
CA GLN A 418 -21.71 10.13 10.88
C GLN A 418 -21.35 9.83 9.43
N LEU A 419 -20.10 10.10 9.06
CA LEU A 419 -19.56 9.85 7.71
C LEU A 419 -18.40 8.87 7.81
N PHE A 420 -18.32 7.91 6.90
CA PHE A 420 -17.32 6.83 6.91
C PHE A 420 -16.58 6.80 5.58
N SER A 421 -15.35 7.28 5.59
CA SER A 421 -14.42 7.25 4.46
C SER A 421 -13.65 5.93 4.37
N TYR A 422 -13.20 5.62 3.17
CA TYR A 422 -12.43 4.41 2.85
C TYR A 422 -10.98 4.54 3.27
N GLY A 423 -10.42 3.42 3.70
CA GLY A 423 -9.01 3.32 4.06
C GLY A 423 -8.68 4.06 5.34
N ALA A 424 -8.02 3.36 6.26
CA ALA A 424 -7.52 4.01 7.46
C ALA A 424 -6.21 4.76 7.16
N ARG A 425 -5.73 4.89 5.92
CA ARG A 425 -4.58 5.75 5.59
C ARG A 425 -3.34 5.46 6.48
N SER A 426 -3.22 4.21 6.90
CA SER A 426 -2.39 3.82 8.04
C SER A 426 -2.00 2.36 8.00
N VAL A 427 -1.00 2.04 8.82
CA VAL A 427 -0.64 0.66 9.17
C VAL A 427 -1.10 0.38 10.59
N SER A 428 -1.73 -0.77 10.78
CA SER A 428 -2.23 -1.21 12.08
C SER A 428 -1.57 -2.50 12.55
N ILE A 429 -1.62 -2.75 13.85
CA ILE A 429 -1.27 -4.02 14.47
C ILE A 429 -2.46 -4.48 15.30
N VAL A 430 -2.93 -5.70 15.07
CA VAL A 430 -4.00 -6.34 15.84
C VAL A 430 -3.48 -7.58 16.58
N ASP A 431 -4.13 -7.90 17.69
CA ASP A 431 -3.85 -9.06 18.50
C ASP A 431 -4.42 -10.33 17.84
N ALA A 432 -3.56 -11.27 17.43
CA ALA A 432 -3.99 -12.44 16.66
C ALA A 432 -4.79 -13.47 17.49
N ALA A 433 -4.95 -13.29 18.80
CA ALA A 433 -5.78 -14.15 19.64
C ALA A 433 -7.19 -13.59 19.87
N THR A 434 -7.39 -12.29 19.66
CA THR A 434 -8.63 -11.59 20.05
C THR A 434 -9.22 -10.73 18.94
N GLY A 435 -8.43 -10.33 17.93
CA GLY A 435 -8.82 -9.36 16.92
C GLY A 435 -8.75 -7.91 17.40
N ASP A 436 -8.32 -7.65 18.65
CA ASP A 436 -8.27 -6.31 19.21
C ASP A 436 -7.16 -5.46 18.55
N LEU A 437 -7.47 -4.21 18.19
CA LEU A 437 -6.48 -3.24 17.73
C LEU A 437 -5.47 -2.93 18.86
N VAL A 438 -4.19 -3.21 18.60
CA VAL A 438 -3.07 -2.99 19.53
C VAL A 438 -2.43 -1.62 19.28
N TRP A 439 -2.24 -1.28 18.01
CA TRP A 439 -1.62 -0.02 17.59
C TRP A 439 -2.10 0.37 16.19
N ASP A 440 -2.17 1.66 15.92
CA ASP A 440 -2.43 2.24 14.59
C ASP A 440 -1.48 3.42 14.38
N SER A 441 -0.93 3.56 13.18
CA SER A 441 -0.07 4.70 12.84
C SER A 441 -0.82 6.02 12.78
N GLY A 442 -2.16 6.00 12.75
CA GLY A 442 -2.99 7.20 12.63
C GLY A 442 -2.64 7.96 11.35
N ASN A 443 -2.52 9.29 11.46
CA ASN A 443 -2.11 10.16 10.35
C ASN A 443 -0.58 10.28 10.21
N MET A 444 0.21 9.42 10.85
CA MET A 444 1.67 9.59 10.91
C MET A 444 2.32 9.53 9.53
N MET A 445 1.85 8.67 8.63
CA MET A 445 2.37 8.58 7.26
C MET A 445 2.19 9.89 6.50
N GLU A 446 0.98 10.46 6.52
CA GLU A 446 0.68 11.79 5.94
C GLU A 446 1.56 12.90 6.56
N VAL A 447 1.67 12.95 7.89
CA VAL A 447 2.48 13.95 8.61
C VAL A 447 3.96 13.84 8.26
N LEU A 448 4.48 12.61 8.14
CA LEU A 448 5.87 12.35 7.79
C LEU A 448 6.18 12.82 6.37
N MET A 449 5.33 12.49 5.40
CA MET A 449 5.48 12.96 4.01
C MET A 449 5.43 14.48 3.92
N MET A 450 4.48 15.12 4.62
CA MET A 450 4.38 16.59 4.64
C MET A 450 5.60 17.30 5.22
N ASN A 451 6.26 16.67 6.20
CA ASN A 451 7.47 17.19 6.81
C ASN A 451 8.74 16.90 5.99
N SER A 452 8.64 16.10 4.91
CA SER A 452 9.74 15.81 4.00
C SER A 452 9.68 16.74 2.79
N THR A 453 10.73 17.55 2.59
CA THR A 453 10.84 18.39 1.39
C THR A 453 10.89 17.59 0.10
N HIS A 454 11.32 16.33 0.16
CA HIS A 454 11.47 15.45 -1.00
C HIS A 454 10.24 14.59 -1.29
N LEU A 455 9.45 14.25 -0.26
CA LEU A 455 8.29 13.39 -0.41
C LEU A 455 6.97 14.16 -0.45
N ARG A 456 6.95 15.41 -0.01
CA ARG A 456 5.78 16.28 -0.13
C ARG A 456 5.19 16.37 -1.55
N PRO A 457 5.98 16.33 -2.65
CA PRO A 457 5.42 16.27 -4.01
C PRO A 457 4.62 15.01 -4.34
N TYR A 458 4.67 13.97 -3.50
CA TYR A 458 3.93 12.71 -3.64
C TYR A 458 2.87 12.52 -2.55
N PHE A 459 2.72 13.48 -1.64
CA PHE A 459 1.72 13.45 -0.57
C PHE A 459 0.34 13.16 -1.15
N ASN A 460 -0.34 12.10 -0.71
CA ASN A 460 -1.68 11.71 -1.18
C ASN A 460 -1.83 11.85 -2.71
N SER A 461 -0.85 11.39 -3.49
CA SER A 461 -0.84 11.47 -4.95
C SER A 461 -1.55 10.26 -5.56
N GLN A 462 -2.17 10.45 -6.72
CA GLN A 462 -2.76 9.38 -7.53
C GLN A 462 -1.69 8.53 -8.23
N GLY A 463 -0.45 9.02 -8.31
CA GLY A 463 0.69 8.30 -8.88
C GLY A 463 0.79 8.39 -10.41
N ASP A 464 -0.11 9.10 -11.11
CA ASP A 464 -0.03 9.29 -12.56
C ASP A 464 1.09 10.29 -12.97
N ALA A 465 1.44 11.18 -12.04
CA ALA A 465 2.50 12.18 -12.15
C ALA A 465 3.02 12.55 -10.74
N ALA A 466 3.96 13.50 -10.63
CA ALA A 466 4.23 14.16 -9.35
C ALA A 466 3.11 15.17 -9.02
N ASP A 467 1.91 14.65 -8.76
CA ASP A 467 0.66 15.37 -8.55
C ASP A 467 0.16 15.21 -7.11
N ALA A 468 0.92 15.78 -6.16
CA ALA A 468 0.52 15.80 -4.76
C ALA A 468 -0.96 16.18 -4.56
N ASP A 469 -1.57 15.52 -3.59
CA ASP A 469 -2.84 15.83 -2.96
C ASP A 469 -4.07 15.48 -3.82
N THR A 470 -3.90 14.68 -4.88
CA THR A 470 -4.99 14.23 -5.77
C THR A 470 -5.83 13.07 -5.21
N ARG A 471 -5.42 12.46 -4.10
CA ARG A 471 -6.12 11.38 -3.37
C ARG A 471 -6.68 11.81 -2.01
N SER A 472 -6.45 13.05 -1.58
CA SER A 472 -6.90 13.51 -0.27
C SER A 472 -8.42 13.43 -0.11
N ASP A 473 -9.19 13.65 -1.18
CA ASP A 473 -10.65 13.48 -1.16
C ASP A 473 -11.13 12.02 -1.26
N ASP A 474 -10.22 11.06 -1.32
CA ASP A 474 -10.52 9.64 -1.40
C ASP A 474 -9.74 8.87 -0.30
N LYS A 475 -8.88 7.90 -0.66
CA LYS A 475 -8.18 7.00 0.29
C LYS A 475 -6.87 7.59 0.87
N GLY A 476 -6.49 8.83 0.54
CA GLY A 476 -5.35 9.53 1.14
C GLY A 476 -3.98 8.94 0.79
N VAL A 477 -3.23 8.45 1.78
CA VAL A 477 -1.88 7.91 1.59
C VAL A 477 -1.86 6.46 1.09
N GLU A 478 -2.99 5.74 1.15
CA GLU A 478 -3.17 4.39 0.57
C GLU A 478 -2.06 3.40 0.91
N ALA A 479 -2.02 2.95 2.18
CA ALA A 479 -1.07 1.91 2.58
C ALA A 479 -1.55 0.54 2.09
N GLU A 480 -0.79 -0.14 1.23
CA GLU A 480 -1.26 -1.31 0.46
C GLU A 480 -0.39 -2.54 0.71
N GLY A 481 0.85 -2.53 0.19
CA GLY A 481 1.79 -3.62 0.37
C GLY A 481 2.45 -3.67 1.75
N LEU A 482 2.74 -4.88 2.22
CA LEU A 482 3.55 -5.12 3.42
C LEU A 482 4.66 -6.14 3.18
N ALA A 483 5.78 -5.93 3.86
CA ALA A 483 6.71 -7.00 4.21
C ALA A 483 7.09 -6.89 5.69
N VAL A 484 7.44 -8.04 6.28
CA VAL A 484 7.96 -8.10 7.65
C VAL A 484 9.28 -8.83 7.68
N GLY A 485 10.21 -8.32 8.50
CA GLY A 485 11.57 -8.87 8.59
C GLY A 485 12.07 -8.90 10.02
N THR A 486 12.98 -9.83 10.31
CA THR A 486 13.72 -9.83 11.58
C THR A 486 15.21 -9.67 11.33
N ILE A 487 15.81 -8.63 11.91
CA ILE A 487 17.25 -8.34 11.81
C ILE A 487 17.81 -8.21 13.22
N ASP A 488 18.83 -8.99 13.54
CA ASP A 488 19.48 -9.02 14.86
C ASP A 488 18.48 -9.16 16.04
N GLY A 489 17.43 -9.95 15.85
CA GLY A 489 16.40 -10.20 16.87
C GLY A 489 15.39 -9.06 17.06
N ARG A 490 15.40 -8.04 16.19
CA ARG A 490 14.39 -6.98 16.13
C ARG A 490 13.44 -7.20 14.96
N THR A 491 12.15 -6.97 15.16
CA THR A 491 11.11 -7.13 14.14
C THR A 491 10.84 -5.81 13.46
N TYR A 492 10.77 -5.79 12.13
CA TYR A 492 10.53 -4.60 11.33
C TYR A 492 9.33 -4.79 10.41
N ILE A 493 8.60 -3.70 10.22
CA ILE A 493 7.50 -3.59 9.26
C ILE A 493 7.98 -2.66 8.15
N PHE A 494 7.84 -3.11 6.91
CA PHE A 494 7.99 -2.31 5.70
C PHE A 494 6.58 -2.18 5.11
N ALA A 495 6.03 -0.97 5.06
CA ALA A 495 4.73 -0.74 4.43
C ALA A 495 4.86 0.18 3.24
N ALA A 496 4.20 -0.21 2.16
CA ALA A 496 4.13 0.50 0.91
C ALA A 496 2.92 1.41 0.85
N ALA A 497 3.12 2.59 0.27
CA ALA A 497 2.07 3.44 -0.23
C ALA A 497 2.26 3.54 -1.75
N GLU A 498 1.49 2.74 -2.50
CA GLU A 498 1.69 2.45 -3.93
C GLU A 498 1.55 3.71 -4.77
N ARG A 499 0.41 4.39 -4.68
CA ARG A 499 0.19 5.64 -5.43
C ARG A 499 1.13 6.76 -5.04
N ALA A 500 1.58 6.75 -3.78
CA ALA A 500 2.47 7.76 -3.24
C ALA A 500 3.95 7.51 -3.52
N SER A 501 4.36 6.37 -4.11
CA SER A 501 5.79 6.12 -4.36
C SER A 501 6.65 6.02 -3.10
N VAL A 502 6.12 5.51 -1.96
CA VAL A 502 6.88 5.51 -0.69
C VAL A 502 6.79 4.20 0.08
N ILE A 503 7.93 3.75 0.62
CA ILE A 503 8.00 2.72 1.65
C ILE A 503 8.31 3.37 2.99
N PHE A 504 7.54 3.01 4.02
CA PHE A 504 7.73 3.40 5.41
C PHE A 504 8.26 2.23 6.22
N VAL A 505 9.17 2.50 7.16
CA VAL A 505 9.84 1.47 7.96
C VAL A 505 9.64 1.73 9.44
N TRP A 506 9.13 0.73 10.15
CA TRP A 506 8.97 0.74 11.60
C TRP A 506 9.75 -0.41 12.25
N ASP A 507 10.30 -0.14 13.43
CA ASP A 507 10.67 -1.17 14.40
C ASP A 507 9.43 -1.56 15.22
N ALA A 508 8.96 -2.79 15.03
CA ALA A 508 7.81 -3.38 15.72
C ALA A 508 8.23 -4.43 16.76
N THR A 509 9.47 -4.34 17.28
CA THR A 509 9.94 -5.21 18.38
C THR A 509 9.08 -5.04 19.63
N ASP A 510 8.48 -3.86 19.83
CA ASP A 510 7.34 -3.67 20.72
C ASP A 510 6.09 -3.34 19.88
N PRO A 511 5.18 -4.30 19.64
CA PRO A 511 4.00 -4.10 18.80
C PRO A 511 2.99 -3.12 19.41
N THR A 512 3.11 -2.79 20.70
CA THR A 512 2.23 -1.81 21.35
C THR A 512 2.69 -0.37 21.15
N SER A 513 3.94 -0.18 20.72
CA SER A 513 4.53 1.13 20.44
C SER A 513 5.63 1.03 19.38
N PRO A 514 5.30 0.64 18.12
CA PRO A 514 6.26 0.65 17.03
C PRO A 514 6.94 2.02 16.85
N VAL A 515 8.23 1.99 16.52
CA VAL A 515 9.05 3.19 16.34
C VAL A 515 9.32 3.40 14.86
N PHE A 516 8.89 4.53 14.31
CA PHE A 516 9.23 4.92 12.94
C PHE A 516 10.74 5.15 12.80
N LEU A 517 11.33 4.59 11.74
CA LEU A 517 12.78 4.64 11.49
C LEU A 517 13.14 5.48 10.28
N SER A 518 12.53 5.17 9.14
CA SER A 518 12.81 5.84 7.86
C SER A 518 11.63 5.67 6.90
N MET A 519 11.66 6.49 5.85
CA MET A 519 10.81 6.34 4.68
C MET A 519 11.65 6.59 3.44
N GLN A 520 11.37 5.86 2.37
CA GLN A 520 12.15 5.87 1.14
C GLN A 520 11.23 5.97 -0.05
N ALA A 521 11.50 6.90 -0.95
CA ALA A 521 10.81 6.94 -2.22
C ALA A 521 11.19 5.74 -3.09
N VAL A 522 10.23 5.18 -3.80
CA VAL A 522 10.44 4.17 -4.83
C VAL A 522 10.30 4.88 -6.17
N HIS A 523 11.37 4.91 -6.94
CA HIS A 523 11.37 5.59 -8.24
C HIS A 523 11.96 4.69 -9.30
N ASN A 524 11.22 4.53 -10.39
CA ASN A 524 11.75 3.95 -11.60
C ASN A 524 12.55 5.00 -12.40
N CYS A 525 13.85 5.09 -12.15
CA CYS A 525 14.73 6.00 -12.88
C CYS A 525 14.84 5.69 -14.40
N SER A 526 14.38 4.52 -14.85
CA SER A 526 14.44 4.07 -16.26
C SER A 526 13.16 4.32 -17.06
N ALA A 527 12.02 4.58 -16.43
CA ALA A 527 10.80 4.93 -17.13
C ALA A 527 10.88 6.38 -17.64
N GLN A 528 10.72 6.59 -18.96
CA GLN A 528 10.60 7.92 -19.56
C GLN A 528 9.27 8.62 -19.22
N THR A 529 8.42 8.00 -18.39
CA THR A 529 7.11 8.50 -17.98
C THR A 529 7.15 8.91 -16.51
N ALA A 530 6.45 9.99 -16.17
CA ALA A 530 6.35 10.55 -14.82
C ALA A 530 5.50 9.68 -13.86
N TYR A 531 5.30 8.40 -14.17
CA TYR A 531 4.38 7.49 -13.50
C TYR A 531 5.06 6.90 -12.26
N LEU A 532 4.36 6.98 -11.13
CA LEU A 532 4.88 6.83 -9.76
C LEU A 532 4.00 5.88 -8.91
N LYS A 533 3.21 5.02 -9.55
CA LYS A 533 2.42 3.99 -8.87
C LYS A 533 3.29 2.76 -8.57
N ASP A 534 4.12 2.90 -7.55
CA ASP A 534 4.93 1.85 -6.94
C ASP A 534 4.99 2.12 -5.43
N PRO A 535 5.14 1.15 -4.54
CA PRO A 535 5.21 -0.26 -4.82
C PRO A 535 3.93 -1.02 -4.48
N GLU A 536 3.77 -2.16 -5.16
CA GLU A 536 2.65 -3.11 -5.02
C GLU A 536 3.00 -4.17 -3.97
N ALA A 537 3.88 -5.11 -4.33
CA ALA A 537 4.30 -6.22 -3.48
C ALA A 537 5.72 -6.02 -2.94
N LEU A 538 5.97 -6.53 -1.74
CA LEU A 538 7.26 -6.46 -1.07
C LEU A 538 7.67 -7.83 -0.54
N GLU A 539 8.95 -8.14 -0.62
CA GLU A 539 9.51 -9.31 0.03
C GLU A 539 10.84 -9.01 0.72
N PHE A 540 10.90 -9.32 2.01
CA PHE A 540 12.11 -9.19 2.79
C PHE A 540 12.91 -10.51 2.79
N LEU A 541 14.19 -10.43 2.44
CA LEU A 541 15.15 -11.52 2.50
C LEU A 541 16.22 -11.23 3.55
N PRO A 542 16.37 -12.08 4.58
CA PRO A 542 17.48 -11.93 5.51
C PRO A 542 18.82 -12.18 4.82
N ALA A 543 19.89 -11.53 5.31
CA ALA A 543 21.23 -11.61 4.72
C ALA A 543 21.74 -13.04 4.48
N ALA A 544 21.31 -13.99 5.32
CA ALA A 544 21.72 -15.39 5.23
C ALA A 544 21.21 -16.13 3.99
N VAL A 545 20.11 -15.68 3.40
CA VAL A 545 19.51 -16.28 2.18
C VAL A 545 19.56 -15.35 0.98
N SER A 546 19.72 -14.04 1.21
CA SER A 546 19.82 -13.08 0.12
C SER A 546 21.09 -13.31 -0.71
N PRO A 547 20.99 -13.39 -2.06
CA PRO A 547 22.15 -13.47 -2.95
C PRO A 547 23.14 -12.31 -2.78
N THR A 548 22.66 -11.13 -2.35
CA THR A 548 23.47 -9.93 -2.15
C THR A 548 24.39 -10.02 -0.92
N GLY A 549 24.12 -10.97 -0.02
CA GLY A 549 24.81 -11.11 1.26
C GLY A 549 24.41 -10.07 2.32
N TYR A 550 23.38 -9.25 2.06
CA TYR A 550 22.81 -8.30 3.03
C TYR A 550 21.32 -8.54 3.20
N ASP A 551 20.75 -8.05 4.31
CA ASP A 551 19.30 -7.94 4.46
C ASP A 551 18.76 -7.11 3.30
N THR A 552 17.84 -7.69 2.54
CA THR A 552 17.41 -7.18 1.24
C THR A 552 15.90 -7.06 1.24
N LEU A 553 15.37 -5.95 0.75
CA LEU A 553 13.97 -5.78 0.45
C LEU A 553 13.82 -5.73 -1.07
N ILE A 554 13.12 -6.72 -1.62
CA ILE A 554 12.68 -6.73 -3.01
C ILE A 554 11.31 -6.07 -3.06
N VAL A 555 11.11 -5.22 -4.05
CA VAL A 555 9.92 -4.40 -4.17
C VAL A 555 9.46 -4.47 -5.61
N ALA A 556 8.23 -4.88 -5.83
CA ALA A 556 7.60 -4.84 -7.13
C ALA A 556 6.76 -3.57 -7.29
N GLY A 557 6.74 -3.08 -8.52
CA GLY A 557 5.91 -2.00 -8.97
C GLY A 557 5.01 -2.50 -10.08
N ALA A 558 3.76 -2.83 -9.79
CA ALA A 558 2.86 -3.40 -10.78
C ALA A 558 2.64 -2.39 -11.91
N ALA A 559 2.10 -1.22 -11.57
CA ALA A 559 1.68 -0.23 -12.56
C ALA A 559 2.86 0.39 -13.33
N THR A 560 4.08 0.44 -12.78
CA THR A 560 5.29 0.82 -13.54
C THR A 560 6.02 -0.36 -14.20
N SER A 561 5.54 -1.59 -13.96
CA SER A 561 6.16 -2.84 -14.40
C SER A 561 7.64 -2.90 -14.03
N SER A 562 7.96 -2.78 -12.73
CA SER A 562 9.34 -2.68 -12.28
C SER A 562 9.66 -3.51 -11.04
N LEU A 563 10.95 -3.79 -10.86
CA LEU A 563 11.49 -4.43 -9.66
C LEU A 563 12.61 -3.56 -9.10
N HIS A 564 12.58 -3.35 -7.79
CA HIS A 564 13.62 -2.63 -7.07
C HIS A 564 14.25 -3.54 -6.02
N VAL A 565 15.54 -3.34 -5.81
CA VAL A 565 16.30 -3.98 -4.74
C VAL A 565 16.80 -2.91 -3.81
N PHE A 566 16.43 -3.01 -2.54
CA PHE A 566 16.97 -2.18 -1.48
C PHE A 566 17.82 -3.04 -0.53
N LYS A 567 19.00 -2.53 -0.20
CA LYS A 567 19.75 -3.01 0.96
C LYS A 567 19.13 -2.39 2.21
N VAL A 568 18.75 -3.24 3.14
CA VAL A 568 18.28 -2.83 4.46
C VAL A 568 19.51 -2.67 5.36
N ALA A 569 19.89 -1.43 5.64
CA ALA A 569 21.12 -1.13 6.36
C ALA A 569 20.83 -0.34 7.64
N LYS A 570 21.55 -0.66 8.71
CA LYS A 570 21.68 0.28 9.84
C LYS A 570 22.32 1.55 9.30
N ALA A 571 21.74 2.71 9.60
CA ALA A 571 22.34 3.98 9.27
C ALA A 571 23.66 4.05 10.04
N GLU A 572 24.78 3.97 9.34
CA GLU A 572 26.05 4.28 9.97
C GLU A 572 26.08 5.78 10.28
N ALA A 573 26.63 6.13 11.44
CA ALA A 573 26.90 7.51 11.80
C ALA A 573 27.93 8.10 10.83
N ARG A 574 27.43 8.75 9.76
CA ARG A 574 28.15 9.56 8.77
C ARG A 574 29.23 8.81 7.98
N TYR A 575 28.90 8.48 6.73
CA TYR A 575 29.86 8.50 5.64
C TYR A 575 29.59 9.73 4.77
N MET A 576 30.40 10.78 4.92
CA MET A 576 30.64 11.72 3.83
C MET A 576 31.51 10.98 2.81
N CYS A 577 30.90 10.43 1.77
CA CYS A 577 31.63 9.94 0.60
C CYS A 577 31.53 10.98 -0.51
N GLU A 578 32.69 11.45 -0.98
CA GLU A 578 32.81 12.17 -2.25
C GLU A 578 32.26 11.27 -3.38
N ALA A 579 31.20 11.72 -4.05
CA ALA A 579 30.52 10.97 -5.09
C ALA A 579 31.43 10.70 -6.31
N PRO A 580 31.41 9.47 -6.89
CA PRO A 580 31.68 9.31 -8.30
C PRO A 580 30.47 9.85 -9.07
N THR A 581 30.73 10.68 -10.08
CA THR A 581 29.73 11.40 -10.87
C THR A 581 28.64 10.47 -11.44
N CYS A 582 27.45 10.53 -10.86
CA CYS A 582 26.21 10.10 -11.50
C CYS A 582 25.74 11.23 -12.44
N PRO A 583 25.10 10.93 -13.60
CA PRO A 583 24.48 11.97 -14.43
C PRO A 583 23.43 12.73 -13.62
N ALA A 584 23.31 14.05 -13.86
CA ALA A 584 22.43 14.93 -13.09
C ALA A 584 21.00 14.37 -13.00
N GLY A 585 20.56 14.03 -11.79
CA GLY A 585 19.23 13.48 -11.51
C GLY A 585 19.17 12.41 -10.41
N CYS A 586 20.29 11.81 -10.02
CA CYS A 586 20.33 10.80 -8.96
C CYS A 586 21.49 11.09 -7.99
N GLU A 587 21.21 11.80 -6.88
CA GLU A 587 22.14 11.91 -5.74
C GLU A 587 21.59 11.15 -4.52
N PRO A 588 22.41 10.37 -3.79
CA PRO A 588 22.03 9.77 -2.50
C PRO A 588 21.83 10.85 -1.43
N ILE A 589 20.79 10.69 -0.60
CA ILE A 589 20.26 11.76 0.26
C ILE A 589 20.90 11.73 1.66
N GLU A 590 21.50 12.85 2.08
CA GLU A 590 21.92 13.10 3.46
C GLU A 590 20.76 13.69 4.30
N MET A 591 20.49 13.07 5.46
CA MET A 591 19.58 13.59 6.47
C MET A 591 20.33 14.59 7.37
N HIS A 592 20.12 15.90 7.20
CA HIS A 592 20.62 16.92 8.14
C HIS A 592 19.53 17.31 9.14
N LEU A 593 19.54 16.65 10.29
CA LEU A 593 18.93 17.19 11.51
C LEU A 593 19.85 18.31 12.04
N ASP A 594 19.50 19.57 11.76
CA ASP A 594 20.22 20.73 12.30
C ASP A 594 20.07 20.77 13.83
N SER A 595 21.17 20.51 14.53
CA SER A 595 21.29 20.63 15.99
C SER A 595 22.18 21.81 16.41
N SER A 596 22.40 22.80 15.54
CA SER A 596 23.44 23.81 15.70
C SER A 596 23.00 25.15 16.32
N GLU A 597 21.96 25.19 17.18
CA GLU A 597 21.60 26.39 17.97
C GLU A 597 22.01 26.33 19.45
N SER A 598 23.04 25.56 19.79
CA SER A 598 23.48 25.45 21.20
C SER A 598 24.99 25.54 21.42
N ARG A 599 25.72 26.38 20.67
CA ARG A 599 27.11 26.75 21.04
C ARG A 599 27.58 28.00 20.28
N ARG A 600 27.45 29.19 20.90
CA ARG A 600 28.43 30.31 20.87
C ARG A 600 27.87 31.58 21.52
N VAL A 601 27.95 31.69 22.84
CA VAL A 601 28.10 33.00 23.49
C VAL A 601 29.07 32.88 24.65
N ARG A 602 30.38 33.04 24.39
CA ARG A 602 31.33 33.61 25.36
C ARG A 602 32.56 34.24 24.65
N ARG A 603 32.75 35.53 24.97
CA ARG A 603 33.98 36.35 25.01
C ARG A 603 34.36 37.24 23.81
N ARG A 604 34.21 38.55 24.13
CA ARG A 604 35.18 39.68 24.06
C ARG A 604 35.48 40.34 22.71
N LEU A 605 34.92 41.56 22.60
CA LEU A 605 35.61 42.86 22.48
C LEU A 605 36.88 42.92 21.63
N LEU A 606 36.83 43.68 20.54
CA LEU A 606 37.75 44.80 20.26
C LEU A 606 37.20 45.70 19.13
N PHE A 607 37.48 47.00 19.28
CA PHE A 607 37.00 48.14 18.50
C PHE A 607 37.60 48.21 17.07
N GLY A 608 36.85 48.82 16.14
CA GLY A 608 37.37 49.29 14.85
C GLY A 608 36.30 49.95 13.98
N SER A 609 36.23 51.28 14.06
CA SER A 609 35.42 52.20 13.24
C SER A 609 35.76 52.14 11.74
N PHE A 610 34.78 52.33 10.83
CA PHE A 610 34.74 53.42 9.83
C PHE A 610 33.46 53.38 8.96
N ARG A 611 33.15 54.54 8.37
CA ARG A 611 31.87 55.07 7.85
C ARG A 611 31.49 54.63 6.40
N PRO A 612 30.28 54.99 5.91
CA PRO A 612 29.60 54.36 4.76
C PRO A 612 29.84 55.06 3.42
N HIS A 613 29.69 54.34 2.30
CA HIS A 613 29.56 54.90 0.95
C HIS A 613 28.54 54.11 0.11
N MET A 614 27.41 54.74 -0.21
CA MET A 614 26.77 54.69 -1.54
C MET A 614 27.38 55.83 -2.39
N PRO A 615 27.25 55.92 -3.74
CA PRO A 615 26.19 55.34 -4.60
C PRO A 615 26.63 54.82 -5.99
N ALA A 616 25.70 54.20 -6.74
CA ALA A 616 25.31 54.57 -8.13
C ALA A 616 24.61 53.39 -8.87
N ARG A 617 23.44 53.66 -9.47
CA ARG A 617 22.86 52.91 -10.60
C ARG A 617 23.58 53.32 -11.90
N PRO A 618 23.71 52.43 -12.90
CA PRO A 618 22.86 52.59 -14.09
C PRO A 618 22.45 51.30 -14.84
N THR A 619 21.21 51.34 -15.36
CA THR A 619 20.61 50.79 -16.61
C THR A 619 20.66 49.29 -17.01
N PRO A 620 19.62 48.78 -17.72
CA PRO A 620 19.36 47.34 -17.91
C PRO A 620 19.67 46.77 -19.32
N SER A 621 19.49 45.44 -19.45
CA SER A 621 19.37 44.55 -20.64
C SER A 621 20.64 43.85 -21.14
N PRO A 622 20.56 42.67 -21.82
CA PRO A 622 19.36 41.97 -22.36
C PRO A 622 19.20 40.48 -22.01
N GLU A 623 18.01 39.94 -22.35
CA GLU A 623 17.63 38.52 -22.34
C GLU A 623 18.50 37.66 -23.27
N PRO A 624 18.67 36.34 -23.00
CA PRO A 624 19.30 35.42 -23.95
C PRO A 624 18.28 34.75 -24.89
N GLU A 625 18.60 34.77 -26.18
CA GLU A 625 17.91 34.02 -27.25
C GLU A 625 18.17 32.49 -27.20
N PRO A 626 17.28 31.67 -27.79
CA PRO A 626 17.32 30.21 -27.71
C PRO A 626 18.33 29.57 -28.67
N PHE A 627 18.87 28.42 -28.23
CA PHE A 627 19.85 27.62 -28.94
C PHE A 627 19.20 26.80 -30.08
N VAL A 628 19.82 26.80 -31.26
CA VAL A 628 19.38 26.10 -32.48
C VAL A 628 20.15 24.79 -32.63
N CYS A 629 19.45 23.67 -32.82
CA CYS A 629 20.02 22.39 -33.26
C CYS A 629 20.21 22.37 -34.80
N PRO A 630 21.29 21.78 -35.35
CA PRO A 630 21.38 21.50 -36.76
C PRO A 630 20.80 20.11 -37.12
N ASP A 631 19.85 20.11 -38.05
CA ASP A 631 19.46 18.95 -38.85
C ASP A 631 20.55 18.58 -39.86
N GLU A 632 20.82 17.29 -40.05
CA GLU A 632 20.95 16.67 -41.38
C GLU A 632 21.09 15.14 -41.24
N CYS A 633 20.05 14.39 -41.61
CA CYS A 633 20.10 13.27 -42.58
C CYS A 633 18.78 12.47 -42.58
N MET A 634 17.85 12.87 -43.46
CA MET A 634 16.77 12.00 -43.94
C MET A 634 17.33 10.95 -44.94
N PRO A 635 16.54 9.89 -45.21
CA PRO A 635 16.16 9.71 -46.60
C PRO A 635 14.64 9.47 -46.79
N THR A 636 14.07 10.41 -47.55
CA THR A 636 13.10 10.25 -48.65
C THR A 636 11.90 9.30 -48.49
N THR A 637 10.75 9.97 -48.38
CA THR A 637 9.40 9.52 -48.73
C THR A 637 9.25 9.08 -50.19
N THR A 638 8.44 8.04 -50.41
CA THR A 638 7.47 8.00 -51.51
C THR A 638 6.12 7.61 -50.95
N ALA A 639 5.20 8.58 -50.91
CA ALA A 639 3.77 8.34 -50.80
C ALA A 639 3.23 7.87 -52.15
N ASP A 640 2.17 7.05 -52.11
CA ASP A 640 0.86 7.29 -52.74
C ASP A 640 0.18 5.96 -53.14
N ARG A 641 -0.97 5.64 -52.52
CA ARG A 641 -2.29 5.47 -53.18
C ARG A 641 -3.22 4.45 -52.49
N ARG A 642 -4.35 4.99 -52.04
CA ARG A 642 -5.74 4.48 -52.18
C ARG A 642 -5.98 2.97 -51.98
N ARG A 643 -6.63 2.62 -50.86
CA ARG A 643 -8.07 2.31 -50.80
C ARG A 643 -8.51 2.16 -49.36
#